data_AF-A0A3M0WBP2-F1
#
_entry.id   AF-A0A3M0WBP2-F1
#
_cell.length_a   1.000
_cell.length_b   1.000
_cell.length_c   1.000
_cell.angle_alpha   90.00
_cell.angle_beta   90.00
_cell.angle_gamma   90.00
#
_symmetry.space_group_name_H-M   'P 1'
#
loop_
_entity.id
_entity.type
_entity.pdbx_description
1 polymer ?
#
loop_
_entity_poly.entity_id
_entity_poly.type
_entity_poly.pdbx_seq_one_letter_code
_entity_poly.pdbx_strand_id
1 'polypeptide(L)'
;MTLSAPSLLSFLAFCFLTVQAIVLDLNDPQSIRDAAATAAYWMQDLYNGNTSEGVLGKFPFPPYYWWESGAAWGAMVNYWHFTGDASYVNVTFDALMSQLGPNYDYVVPAEVFNEGNDDQAFWAFAGMDAAEFGFPAPTPPAPSWLQTVVNAWNLFAQRWAHDSATCGGGLKWQFYPDNAGYYYKNSISNGGFFQLSARLARYTGNDTYLEWAERIWNWTSQAGLIDEAYNVFDGADEKINCAELDHHQWTYNVAVFLYGSAVLQNHTNASSTWVERTSGLLNAALVFSSPFENATDILFEAQCEHDYSCNIDQLSMKAYLARWLARTSQMAPNTAGRIGALLKASALGAASSCTGGPYGNTCGVRWYINGFDNHTGLGQQLSATEIFYSLLVNETSPPGYDAGLEPSNISTSSPAPSTVSTVSNVSSSPVTSSVSNVSTSSPVTSSVSNVSTSSPVTSSASNVSISTSQWPSNPEPTLEVWQGAAPSTAHLNGVDEWADMAYPDSWPGHRRRWGICRTTATAAVLLLLTVAILVLLIMKEEAPAAAEAAPPQPSLHHDAPPEEWYYNYTAVGGYFLQDDPETDAASFDFKEHNFGLIDQAYESDGSISAVSAASLTGWQRFAHHLVWLNEGPSAPRKTTSYRLLFLGRHGQGYHNVGEAYYGTEHWDCYWSLQDGNGTVTWADARLTDLGIAQARDAHAFWLRQITEQQMTTPASFYVSPLDRAIHTADLAFRGLPLAPWGGRAQQHQDGPVPYRPLVKELLREGNGLHTTVISFTAHSGTIAAILEVVAHRKFPLQTGGVIPVLVRVDRVSGKRPAVAVDPWEPKPDCAGQDIHHRTRDIGFDEFMRLPESTNHV
;
A
#
# COMPACT_ATOMS: atom_id res chain seq x y z
N MET A 1 17.03 -55.01 -10.98
CA MET A 1 18.18 -54.10 -10.77
C MET A 1 18.06 -53.55 -9.36
N THR A 2 19.14 -53.63 -8.58
CA THR A 2 19.18 -53.13 -7.19
C THR A 2 19.50 -51.63 -7.20
N LEU A 3 18.52 -50.79 -6.85
CA LEU A 3 18.78 -49.38 -6.55
C LEU A 3 19.65 -49.29 -5.29
N SER A 4 20.69 -48.47 -5.35
CA SER A 4 21.68 -48.34 -4.29
C SER A 4 21.21 -47.39 -3.19
N ALA A 5 21.69 -47.62 -1.97
CA ALA A 5 21.32 -46.86 -0.78
C ALA A 5 21.50 -45.32 -0.82
N PRO A 6 22.39 -44.70 -1.64
CA PRO A 6 22.48 -43.24 -1.71
C PRO A 6 21.18 -42.57 -2.17
N SER A 7 20.38 -43.24 -3.02
CA SER A 7 19.19 -42.64 -3.63
C SER A 7 18.02 -42.42 -2.66
N LEU A 8 17.97 -43.13 -1.52
CA LEU A 8 16.93 -42.91 -0.50
C LEU A 8 17.22 -41.70 0.40
N LEU A 9 18.50 -41.41 0.67
CA LEU A 9 18.90 -40.26 1.49
C LEU A 9 18.64 -38.93 0.78
N SER A 10 18.89 -38.86 -0.53
CA SER A 10 18.55 -37.68 -1.34
C SER A 10 17.05 -37.42 -1.44
N PHE A 11 16.20 -38.46 -1.37
CA PHE A 11 14.74 -38.31 -1.43
C PHE A 11 14.14 -37.85 -0.10
N LEU A 12 14.73 -38.23 1.04
CA LEU A 12 14.31 -37.77 2.36
C LEU A 12 14.80 -36.34 2.67
N ALA A 13 15.95 -35.92 2.12
CA ALA A 13 16.45 -34.54 2.25
C ALA A 13 15.61 -33.52 1.46
N PHE A 14 14.79 -33.94 0.49
CA PHE A 14 13.94 -33.06 -0.32
C PHE A 14 12.51 -32.89 0.22
N CYS A 15 12.16 -33.48 1.37
CA CYS A 15 10.81 -33.44 1.93
C CYS A 15 10.61 -32.44 3.09
N PHE A 16 11.62 -31.66 3.47
CA PHE A 16 11.50 -30.63 4.52
C PHE A 16 12.29 -29.35 4.19
N LEU A 17 11.95 -28.70 3.06
CA LEU A 17 11.98 -27.24 3.03
C LEU A 17 10.67 -26.75 3.65
N THR A 18 10.61 -26.77 4.98
CA THR A 18 9.58 -26.04 5.71
C THR A 18 9.81 -24.56 5.45
N VAL A 19 8.86 -23.90 4.78
CA VAL A 19 8.77 -22.43 4.78
C VAL A 19 8.64 -22.01 6.24
N GLN A 20 9.73 -21.52 6.82
CA GLN A 20 9.71 -21.02 8.19
C GLN A 20 9.34 -19.55 8.14
N ALA A 21 8.18 -19.24 8.72
CA ALA A 21 7.83 -17.90 9.14
C ALA A 21 8.95 -17.29 10.00
N ILE A 22 8.95 -15.96 10.16
CA ILE A 22 9.81 -15.32 11.16
C ILE A 22 9.56 -15.97 12.53
N VAL A 23 10.60 -16.59 13.10
CA VAL A 23 10.51 -17.27 14.40
C VAL A 23 10.71 -16.25 15.51
N LEU A 24 9.61 -15.92 16.20
CA LEU A 24 9.58 -14.91 17.25
C LEU A 24 9.31 -15.54 18.63
N ASP A 25 10.29 -15.50 19.52
CA ASP A 25 10.11 -15.72 20.96
C ASP A 25 10.02 -14.36 21.69
N LEU A 26 8.84 -14.08 22.26
CA LEU A 26 8.57 -12.85 23.01
C LEU A 26 9.36 -12.72 24.33
N ASN A 27 10.09 -13.76 24.73
CA ASN A 27 10.92 -13.79 25.94
C ASN A 27 12.42 -13.73 25.64
N ASP A 28 12.83 -13.78 24.36
CA ASP A 28 14.21 -13.62 23.93
C ASP A 28 14.38 -12.28 23.17
N PRO A 29 15.01 -11.28 23.80
CA PRO A 29 15.34 -10.02 23.16
C PRO A 29 16.18 -10.16 21.88
N GLN A 30 16.96 -11.24 21.73
CA GLN A 30 17.70 -11.48 20.49
C GLN A 30 16.75 -11.95 19.37
N SER A 31 15.86 -12.91 19.63
CA SER A 31 14.80 -13.31 18.67
C SER A 31 13.95 -12.11 18.21
N ILE A 32 13.63 -11.18 19.11
CA ILE A 32 12.92 -9.94 18.76
C ILE A 32 13.79 -9.04 17.83
N ARG A 33 15.08 -8.88 18.13
CA ARG A 33 16.01 -8.13 17.27
C ARG A 33 16.19 -8.78 15.90
N ASP A 34 16.29 -10.11 15.83
CA ASP A 34 16.43 -10.87 14.59
C ASP A 34 15.17 -10.77 13.71
N ALA A 35 13.98 -10.81 14.33
CA ALA A 35 12.69 -10.57 13.65
C ALA A 35 12.59 -9.14 13.08
N ALA A 36 12.93 -8.13 13.89
CA ALA A 36 12.96 -6.73 13.47
C ALA A 36 13.97 -6.50 12.33
N ALA A 37 15.18 -7.08 12.42
CA ALA A 37 16.21 -6.98 11.39
C ALA A 37 15.78 -7.63 10.06
N THR A 38 15.08 -8.76 10.14
CA THR A 38 14.54 -9.44 8.95
C THR A 38 13.47 -8.58 8.26
N ALA A 39 12.54 -7.98 9.01
CA ALA A 39 11.52 -7.10 8.45
C ALA A 39 12.13 -5.79 7.88
N ALA A 40 13.07 -5.18 8.62
CA ALA A 40 13.77 -3.97 8.18
C ALA A 40 14.58 -4.20 6.90
N TYR A 41 15.20 -5.37 6.74
CA TYR A 41 15.89 -5.76 5.51
C TYR A 41 14.93 -5.78 4.31
N TRP A 42 13.76 -6.41 4.42
CA TRP A 42 12.78 -6.44 3.32
C TRP A 42 12.10 -5.10 3.06
N MET A 43 11.98 -4.24 4.07
CA MET A 43 11.58 -2.86 3.84
C MET A 43 12.65 -2.11 3.03
N GLN A 44 13.94 -2.32 3.33
CA GLN A 44 15.04 -1.68 2.61
C GLN A 44 15.29 -2.27 1.20
N ASP A 45 14.95 -3.54 0.95
CA ASP A 45 14.99 -4.15 -0.39
C ASP A 45 14.02 -3.46 -1.38
N LEU A 46 12.96 -2.82 -0.88
CA LEU A 46 12.04 -2.00 -1.68
C LEU A 46 12.57 -0.60 -2.01
N TYR A 47 13.67 -0.16 -1.37
CA TYR A 47 14.25 1.17 -1.58
C TYR A 47 15.25 1.17 -2.75
N ASN A 48 14.98 1.98 -3.78
CA ASN A 48 15.88 2.16 -4.92
C ASN A 48 16.52 3.55 -5.00
N GLY A 49 16.29 4.46 -4.04
CA GLY A 49 16.73 5.85 -4.10
C GLY A 49 18.25 6.08 -4.07
N ASN A 50 19.03 5.04 -3.76
CA ASN A 50 20.49 5.02 -3.88
C ASN A 50 21.00 4.53 -5.26
N THR A 51 20.10 4.16 -6.17
CA THR A 51 20.42 3.74 -7.55
C THR A 51 20.39 4.93 -8.51
N SER A 52 20.91 4.76 -9.72
CA SER A 52 20.86 5.79 -10.78
C SER A 52 19.46 6.10 -11.32
N GLU A 53 18.47 5.26 -11.02
CA GLU A 53 17.08 5.41 -11.47
C GLU A 53 16.14 5.91 -10.36
N GLY A 54 16.57 5.84 -9.10
CA GLY A 54 15.82 6.31 -7.95
C GLY A 54 16.09 7.78 -7.59
N VAL A 55 15.31 8.30 -6.65
CA VAL A 55 15.54 9.60 -6.02
C VAL A 55 15.93 9.37 -4.57
N LEU A 56 17.06 9.93 -4.15
CA LEU A 56 17.56 9.77 -2.78
C LEU A 56 16.49 10.21 -1.77
N GLY A 57 16.27 9.38 -0.75
CA GLY A 57 15.22 9.58 0.25
C GLY A 57 13.81 9.17 -0.16
N LYS A 58 13.54 8.85 -1.42
CA LYS A 58 12.21 8.39 -1.87
C LYS A 58 12.18 6.90 -2.17
N PHE A 59 11.12 6.24 -1.71
CA PHE A 59 10.71 4.93 -2.22
C PHE A 59 10.08 5.08 -3.62
N PRO A 60 9.96 3.99 -4.41
CA PRO A 60 9.46 4.06 -5.78
C PRO A 60 8.03 4.62 -5.88
N PHE A 61 7.87 5.74 -6.60
CA PHE A 61 6.56 6.28 -7.00
C PHE A 61 6.33 6.06 -8.51
N PRO A 62 5.18 5.51 -8.93
CA PRO A 62 4.16 4.83 -8.11
C PRO A 62 4.66 3.46 -7.60
N PRO A 63 4.06 2.90 -6.52
CA PRO A 63 2.83 3.36 -5.88
C PRO A 63 3.03 4.25 -4.64
N TYR A 64 4.23 4.32 -4.05
CA TYR A 64 4.42 4.93 -2.73
C TYR A 64 4.54 6.45 -2.83
N TYR A 65 3.68 7.18 -2.11
CA TYR A 65 3.74 8.65 -2.07
C TYR A 65 4.93 9.14 -1.23
N TRP A 66 5.28 10.42 -1.40
CA TRP A 66 6.48 11.00 -0.77
C TRP A 66 6.46 10.94 0.77
N TRP A 67 5.29 11.10 1.39
CA TRP A 67 5.15 11.02 2.85
C TRP A 67 5.44 9.62 3.42
N GLU A 68 5.07 8.54 2.70
CA GLU A 68 5.28 7.16 3.14
C GLU A 68 6.80 6.85 3.21
N SER A 69 7.58 7.52 2.35
CA SER A 69 9.05 7.50 2.46
C SER A 69 9.53 8.14 3.76
N GLY A 70 9.01 9.32 4.13
CA GLY A 70 9.31 9.97 5.41
C GLY A 70 8.92 9.11 6.61
N ALA A 71 7.76 8.45 6.53
CA ALA A 71 7.28 7.52 7.53
C ALA A 71 8.21 6.29 7.69
N ALA A 72 8.71 5.73 6.59
CA ALA A 72 9.67 4.64 6.56
C ALA A 72 11.06 5.05 7.10
N TRP A 73 11.55 6.26 6.81
CA TRP A 73 12.80 6.75 7.40
C TRP A 73 12.66 7.04 8.91
N GLY A 74 11.50 7.54 9.36
CA GLY A 74 11.18 7.59 10.79
C GLY A 74 11.20 6.21 11.44
N ALA A 75 10.67 5.18 10.76
CA ALA A 75 10.78 3.81 11.22
C ALA A 75 12.22 3.31 11.32
N MET A 76 13.12 3.72 10.42
CA MET A 76 14.55 3.36 10.49
C MET A 76 15.31 4.06 11.61
N VAL A 77 14.99 5.33 11.90
CA VAL A 77 15.52 6.03 13.09
C VAL A 77 15.07 5.32 14.37
N ASN A 78 13.81 4.90 14.46
CA ASN A 78 13.33 4.09 15.58
C ASN A 78 13.98 2.70 15.61
N TYR A 79 14.08 1.99 14.49
CA TYR A 79 14.74 0.68 14.40
C TYR A 79 16.16 0.73 14.97
N TRP A 80 16.96 1.72 14.58
CA TRP A 80 18.30 1.94 15.16
C TRP A 80 18.25 2.16 16.67
N HIS A 81 17.35 3.05 17.16
CA HIS A 81 17.21 3.33 18.59
C HIS A 81 16.77 2.11 19.41
N PHE A 82 15.83 1.31 18.87
CA PHE A 82 15.26 0.18 19.59
C PHE A 82 16.15 -1.07 19.57
N THR A 83 16.87 -1.32 18.47
CA THR A 83 17.68 -2.54 18.29
C THR A 83 19.17 -2.35 18.56
N GLY A 84 19.67 -1.12 18.42
CA GLY A 84 21.11 -0.81 18.40
C GLY A 84 21.81 -1.13 17.06
N ASP A 85 21.10 -1.63 16.04
CA ASP A 85 21.69 -1.95 14.74
C ASP A 85 21.95 -0.68 13.91
N ALA A 86 23.23 -0.45 13.61
CA ALA A 86 23.70 0.70 12.85
C ALA A 86 23.70 0.50 11.31
N SER A 87 23.31 -0.69 10.81
CA SER A 87 23.47 -1.08 9.40
C SER A 87 22.85 -0.10 8.40
N TYR A 88 21.75 0.56 8.76
CA TYR A 88 21.00 1.48 7.89
C TYR A 88 21.14 2.95 8.27
N VAL A 89 22.00 3.30 9.24
CA VAL A 89 22.14 4.69 9.74
C VAL A 89 22.56 5.65 8.63
N ASN A 90 23.55 5.28 7.81
CA ASN A 90 24.05 6.15 6.74
C ASN A 90 22.98 6.43 5.67
N VAL A 91 22.29 5.39 5.17
CA VAL A 91 21.24 5.57 4.15
C VAL A 91 20.04 6.35 4.70
N THR A 92 19.70 6.14 5.97
CA THR A 92 18.63 6.90 6.66
C THR A 92 19.02 8.38 6.84
N PHE A 93 20.28 8.66 7.19
CA PHE A 93 20.82 10.02 7.28
C PHE A 93 20.77 10.71 5.91
N ASP A 94 21.33 10.08 4.87
CA ASP A 94 21.36 10.63 3.51
C ASP A 94 19.94 10.87 2.96
N ALA A 95 19.01 9.96 3.25
CA ALA A 95 17.60 10.09 2.92
C ALA A 95 16.95 11.33 3.57
N LEU A 96 17.01 11.45 4.90
CA LEU A 96 16.46 12.59 5.63
C LEU A 96 17.09 13.92 5.21
N MET A 97 18.40 13.93 4.96
CA MET A 97 19.13 15.11 4.48
C MET A 97 18.71 15.54 3.07
N SER A 98 18.39 14.60 2.19
CA SER A 98 18.04 14.89 0.80
C SER A 98 16.67 15.55 0.62
N GLN A 99 15.77 15.41 1.60
CA GLN A 99 14.37 15.86 1.52
C GLN A 99 14.08 17.10 2.38
N LEU A 100 15.10 17.80 2.90
CA LEU A 100 14.93 18.96 3.79
C LEU A 100 14.20 20.17 3.18
N GLY A 101 14.14 20.27 1.86
CA GLY A 101 13.63 21.46 1.16
C GLY A 101 14.61 22.66 1.20
N PRO A 102 14.31 23.75 0.46
CA PRO A 102 15.20 24.91 0.36
C PRO A 102 15.27 25.76 1.63
N ASN A 103 14.26 25.64 2.52
CA ASN A 103 14.18 26.38 3.78
C ASN A 103 14.53 25.52 5.01
N TYR A 104 14.89 24.24 4.80
CA TYR A 104 15.09 23.25 5.86
C TYR A 104 13.84 23.10 6.75
N ASP A 105 12.69 22.90 6.13
CA ASP A 105 11.36 22.77 6.75
C ASP A 105 10.59 21.53 6.28
N TYR A 106 11.21 20.66 5.47
CA TYR A 106 10.55 19.56 4.76
C TYR A 106 9.40 20.03 3.85
N VAL A 107 9.52 21.20 3.22
CA VAL A 107 8.70 21.56 2.04
C VAL A 107 9.55 21.42 0.78
N VAL A 108 9.21 20.47 -0.09
CA VAL A 108 10.05 20.07 -1.23
C VAL A 108 9.40 20.47 -2.55
N PRO A 109 9.94 21.46 -3.29
CA PRO A 109 9.34 21.98 -4.54
C PRO A 109 9.11 20.95 -5.66
N ALA A 110 9.68 19.74 -5.57
CA ALA A 110 9.44 18.64 -6.50
C ALA A 110 8.13 17.88 -6.21
N GLU A 111 7.57 18.00 -5.00
CA GLU A 111 6.45 17.19 -4.49
C GLU A 111 5.12 17.96 -4.46
N VAL A 112 5.15 19.26 -4.82
CA VAL A 112 4.01 20.22 -4.81
C VAL A 112 2.68 19.64 -5.30
N PHE A 113 2.71 18.74 -6.29
CA PHE A 113 1.52 18.11 -6.87
C PHE A 113 0.69 17.27 -5.88
N ASN A 114 1.25 16.87 -4.73
CA ASN A 114 0.59 16.05 -3.70
C ASN A 114 1.17 16.30 -2.29
N GLU A 115 1.58 17.53 -1.97
CA GLU A 115 2.21 17.88 -0.69
C GLU A 115 1.22 18.55 0.28
N GLY A 116 0.81 17.82 1.32
CA GLY A 116 -0.05 18.26 2.41
C GLY A 116 0.67 18.52 3.74
N ASN A 117 -0.10 19.00 4.73
CA ASN A 117 0.42 19.28 6.07
C ASN A 117 0.76 17.99 6.84
N ASP A 118 0.00 16.93 6.60
CA ASP A 118 0.28 15.56 7.04
C ASP A 118 1.52 14.97 6.35
N ASP A 119 1.67 15.15 5.03
CA ASP A 119 2.88 14.72 4.32
C ASP A 119 4.16 15.29 4.97
N GLN A 120 4.17 16.62 5.17
CA GLN A 120 5.25 17.32 5.87
C GLN A 120 5.40 16.87 7.34
N ALA A 121 4.30 16.54 8.02
CA ALA A 121 4.34 16.09 9.40
C ALA A 121 5.06 14.74 9.57
N PHE A 122 4.93 13.80 8.61
CA PHE A 122 5.64 12.52 8.69
C PHE A 122 7.16 12.66 8.61
N TRP A 123 7.66 13.56 7.77
CA TRP A 123 9.09 13.92 7.74
C TRP A 123 9.53 14.67 9.00
N ALA A 124 8.70 15.58 9.52
CA ALA A 124 8.97 16.27 10.78
C ALA A 124 8.95 15.31 12.00
N PHE A 125 8.14 14.24 12.01
CA PHE A 125 8.22 13.20 13.04
C PHE A 125 9.58 12.49 13.00
N ALA A 126 10.09 12.14 11.81
CA ALA A 126 11.39 11.49 11.67
C ALA A 126 12.54 12.42 12.12
N GLY A 127 12.46 13.72 11.82
CA GLY A 127 13.37 14.73 12.38
C GLY A 127 13.27 14.88 13.90
N MET A 128 12.06 14.79 14.46
CA MET A 128 11.87 14.88 15.92
C MET A 128 12.37 13.61 16.63
N ASP A 129 12.14 12.43 16.04
CA ASP A 129 12.72 11.16 16.49
C ASP A 129 14.27 11.24 16.48
N ALA A 130 14.85 11.79 15.40
CA ALA A 130 16.29 11.95 15.27
C ALA A 130 16.87 12.89 16.35
N ALA A 131 16.15 13.94 16.74
CA ALA A 131 16.51 14.80 17.87
C ALA A 131 16.33 14.11 19.24
N GLU A 132 15.22 13.41 19.46
CA GLU A 132 14.89 12.73 20.72
C GLU A 132 15.80 11.54 21.05
N PHE A 133 16.37 10.89 20.04
CA PHE A 133 17.21 9.69 20.19
C PHE A 133 18.70 9.94 19.95
N GLY A 134 19.10 11.17 19.65
CA GLY A 134 20.51 11.51 19.39
C GLY A 134 21.07 10.85 18.13
N PHE A 135 20.24 10.71 17.09
CA PHE A 135 20.65 10.23 15.77
C PHE A 135 21.73 11.15 15.17
N PRO A 136 22.67 10.65 14.34
CA PRO A 136 23.78 11.46 13.84
C PRO A 136 23.35 12.83 13.31
N ALA A 137 23.97 13.88 13.85
CA ALA A 137 23.55 15.26 13.60
C ALA A 137 24.04 15.78 12.23
N PRO A 138 23.24 16.60 11.51
CA PRO A 138 23.70 17.29 10.32
C PRO A 138 24.88 18.22 10.63
N THR A 139 25.78 18.38 9.68
CA THR A 139 26.91 19.31 9.79
C THR A 139 26.59 20.63 9.06
N PRO A 140 27.10 21.78 9.56
CA PRO A 140 26.93 23.06 8.88
C PRO A 140 27.41 23.00 7.42
N PRO A 141 26.66 23.59 6.46
CA PRO A 141 25.64 24.62 6.65
C PRO A 141 24.23 24.13 6.98
N ALA A 142 23.97 22.82 7.02
CA ALA A 142 22.66 22.31 7.38
C ALA A 142 22.32 22.56 8.86
N PRO A 143 21.05 22.85 9.21
CA PRO A 143 20.61 23.00 10.60
C PRO A 143 20.50 21.63 11.31
N SER A 144 20.37 21.65 12.64
CA SER A 144 20.09 20.44 13.41
C SER A 144 18.69 19.90 13.15
N TRP A 145 18.47 18.59 13.40
CA TRP A 145 17.16 17.97 13.29
C TRP A 145 16.06 18.74 14.04
N LEU A 146 16.33 19.16 15.28
CA LEU A 146 15.43 20.00 16.07
C LEU A 146 15.08 21.31 15.35
N GLN A 147 16.06 22.00 14.77
CA GLN A 147 15.81 23.27 14.09
C GLN A 147 15.00 23.08 12.80
N THR A 148 15.21 21.98 12.06
CA THR A 148 14.36 21.61 10.91
C THR A 148 12.90 21.39 11.35
N VAL A 149 12.69 20.67 12.46
CA VAL A 149 11.34 20.45 13.03
C VAL A 149 10.70 21.77 13.48
N VAL A 150 11.48 22.66 14.11
CA VAL A 150 11.00 24.00 14.50
C VAL A 150 10.63 24.84 13.27
N ASN A 151 11.35 24.73 12.15
CA ASN A 151 10.99 25.41 10.91
C ASN A 151 9.65 24.89 10.35
N ALA A 152 9.47 23.57 10.26
CA ALA A 152 8.21 22.95 9.86
C ALA A 152 7.04 23.34 10.78
N TRP A 153 7.26 23.28 12.10
CA TRP A 153 6.27 23.67 13.11
C TRP A 153 5.84 25.14 13.00
N ASN A 154 6.79 26.05 12.74
CA ASN A 154 6.47 27.46 12.51
C ASN A 154 5.59 27.66 11.27
N LEU A 155 5.73 26.82 10.25
CA LEU A 155 4.91 26.87 9.05
C LEU A 155 3.50 26.32 9.30
N PHE A 156 3.36 25.25 10.08
CA PHE A 156 2.06 24.77 10.57
C PHE A 156 1.32 25.84 11.39
N ALA A 157 2.01 26.50 12.33
CA ALA A 157 1.43 27.59 13.12
C ALA A 157 0.95 28.78 12.24
N GLN A 158 1.71 29.13 11.19
CA GLN A 158 1.34 30.16 10.22
C GLN A 158 0.11 29.76 9.39
N ARG A 159 0.07 28.53 8.85
CA ARG A 159 -1.05 28.01 8.05
C ARG A 159 -2.32 27.90 8.89
N TRP A 160 -2.24 27.35 10.11
CA TRP A 160 -3.39 27.26 11.03
C TRP A 160 -3.98 28.65 11.32
N ALA A 161 -3.12 29.66 11.54
CA ALA A 161 -3.55 31.04 11.76
C ALA A 161 -4.16 31.69 10.51
N HIS A 162 -3.63 31.42 9.31
CA HIS A 162 -4.19 31.86 8.04
C HIS A 162 -5.58 31.26 7.78
N ASP A 163 -5.74 29.96 8.02
CA ASP A 163 -6.96 29.20 7.75
C ASP A 163 -8.00 29.30 8.87
N SER A 164 -7.74 30.08 9.93
CA SER A 164 -8.64 30.26 11.08
C SER A 164 -9.95 30.98 10.78
N ALA A 165 -10.10 31.55 9.58
CA ALA A 165 -11.35 32.20 9.16
C ALA A 165 -12.51 31.21 8.93
N THR A 166 -12.21 29.93 8.69
CA THR A 166 -13.18 28.85 8.45
C THR A 166 -13.13 27.82 9.58
N CYS A 167 -14.28 27.23 9.93
CA CYS A 167 -14.39 26.20 10.97
C CYS A 167 -13.79 26.55 12.35
N GLY A 168 -13.63 27.85 12.65
CA GLY A 168 -13.06 28.34 13.91
C GLY A 168 -11.58 28.02 14.15
N GLY A 169 -10.84 27.62 13.10
CA GLY A 169 -9.47 27.11 13.23
C GLY A 169 -9.22 25.90 12.33
N GLY A 170 -8.12 25.20 12.61
CA GLY A 170 -7.76 23.93 11.97
C GLY A 170 -6.89 24.11 10.73
N LEU A 171 -5.83 23.32 10.65
CA LEU A 171 -5.10 23.08 9.40
C LEU A 171 -6.00 22.39 8.38
N LYS A 172 -5.86 22.82 7.14
CA LYS A 172 -6.29 22.07 5.96
C LYS A 172 -5.42 20.84 5.77
N TRP A 173 -5.91 19.86 5.03
CA TRP A 173 -5.13 18.73 4.55
C TRP A 173 -4.02 19.23 3.62
N GLN A 174 -4.38 19.69 2.42
CA GLN A 174 -3.44 20.28 1.47
C GLN A 174 -3.23 21.78 1.75
N PHE A 175 -2.01 22.29 1.50
CA PHE A 175 -1.71 23.72 1.62
C PHE A 175 -1.52 24.44 0.28
N TYR A 176 -1.47 23.71 -0.84
CA TYR A 176 -1.55 24.27 -2.19
C TYR A 176 -3.01 24.34 -2.68
N PRO A 177 -3.53 25.51 -3.10
CA PRO A 177 -4.93 25.67 -3.51
C PRO A 177 -5.40 24.80 -4.67
N ASP A 178 -4.47 24.40 -5.55
CA ASP A 178 -4.75 23.58 -6.74
C ASP A 178 -4.82 22.07 -6.44
N ASN A 179 -4.39 21.63 -5.24
CA ASN A 179 -4.39 20.22 -4.87
C ASN A 179 -5.78 19.75 -4.43
N ALA A 180 -6.15 18.52 -4.82
CA ALA A 180 -7.37 17.88 -4.37
C ALA A 180 -7.36 17.72 -2.84
N GLY A 181 -8.43 18.15 -2.16
CA GLY A 181 -8.50 18.15 -0.70
C GLY A 181 -8.10 19.45 0.00
N TYR A 182 -7.75 20.53 -0.71
CA TYR A 182 -7.41 21.84 -0.11
C TYR A 182 -8.50 22.47 0.78
N TYR A 183 -9.77 22.10 0.59
CA TYR A 183 -10.89 22.57 1.42
C TYR A 183 -11.21 21.64 2.59
N TYR A 184 -10.57 20.47 2.65
CA TYR A 184 -10.79 19.48 3.70
C TYR A 184 -9.87 19.77 4.89
N LYS A 185 -10.41 19.77 6.11
CA LYS A 185 -9.65 19.89 7.35
C LYS A 185 -9.70 18.55 8.08
N ASN A 186 -8.58 17.83 8.11
CA ASN A 186 -8.52 16.45 8.60
C ASN A 186 -7.80 16.30 9.96
N SER A 187 -8.07 15.18 10.62
CA SER A 187 -7.50 14.82 11.91
C SER A 187 -6.02 14.52 11.84
N ILE A 188 -5.50 13.95 10.74
CA ILE A 188 -4.06 13.62 10.64
C ILE A 188 -3.18 14.87 10.57
N SER A 189 -3.55 15.90 9.79
CA SER A 189 -2.75 17.14 9.70
C SER A 189 -2.74 17.90 11.03
N ASN A 190 -3.90 18.00 11.68
CA ASN A 190 -4.03 18.67 12.98
C ASN A 190 -3.40 17.84 14.10
N GLY A 191 -3.54 16.51 14.05
CA GLY A 191 -2.95 15.56 14.98
C GLY A 191 -1.42 15.53 14.92
N GLY A 192 -0.85 15.66 13.72
CA GLY A 192 0.60 15.79 13.54
C GLY A 192 1.14 17.10 14.12
N PHE A 193 0.46 18.23 13.86
CA PHE A 193 0.82 19.51 14.49
C PHE A 193 0.66 19.46 16.02
N PHE A 194 -0.37 18.78 16.55
CA PHE A 194 -0.56 18.54 17.98
C PHE A 194 0.57 17.70 18.59
N GLN A 195 0.92 16.56 17.97
CA GLN A 195 1.98 15.67 18.46
C GLN A 195 3.35 16.37 18.46
N LEU A 196 3.69 17.09 17.38
CA LEU A 196 4.94 17.87 17.33
C LEU A 196 4.96 18.98 18.39
N SER A 197 3.83 19.66 18.61
CA SER A 197 3.71 20.66 19.68
C SER A 197 3.92 20.03 21.07
N ALA A 198 3.31 18.88 21.34
CA ALA A 198 3.51 18.14 22.59
C ALA A 198 4.98 17.74 22.80
N ARG A 199 5.62 17.20 21.76
CA ARG A 199 7.02 16.73 21.78
C ARG A 199 8.00 17.87 21.94
N LEU A 200 7.83 18.97 21.21
CA LEU A 200 8.64 20.17 21.37
C LEU A 200 8.47 20.82 22.76
N ALA A 201 7.25 20.85 23.31
CA ALA A 201 7.01 21.33 24.69
C ALA A 201 7.82 20.52 25.70
N ARG A 202 7.73 19.18 25.62
CA ARG A 202 8.50 18.28 26.49
C ARG A 202 10.01 18.42 26.29
N TYR A 203 10.49 18.37 25.04
CA TYR A 203 11.92 18.33 24.71
C TYR A 203 12.64 19.64 25.04
N THR A 204 11.99 20.79 24.81
CA THR A 204 12.59 22.14 24.97
C THR A 204 12.17 22.89 26.23
N GLY A 205 11.15 22.41 26.96
CA GLY A 205 10.59 23.12 28.10
C GLY A 205 9.93 24.47 27.78
N ASN A 206 9.63 24.76 26.52
CA ASN A 206 9.03 26.02 26.09
C ASN A 206 7.50 25.93 26.05
N ASP A 207 6.84 26.64 26.98
CA ASP A 207 5.38 26.70 27.14
C ASP A 207 4.63 27.13 25.87
N THR A 208 5.28 27.84 24.93
CA THR A 208 4.66 28.22 23.63
C THR A 208 4.13 27.00 22.89
N TYR A 209 4.86 25.87 22.93
CA TYR A 209 4.44 24.64 22.28
C TYR A 209 3.30 23.96 23.04
N LEU A 210 3.26 24.07 24.37
CA LEU A 210 2.15 23.58 25.20
C LEU A 210 0.86 24.36 24.90
N GLU A 211 0.91 25.70 24.83
CA GLU A 211 -0.23 26.54 24.46
C GLU A 211 -0.82 26.17 23.08
N TRP A 212 0.04 25.86 22.11
CA TRP A 212 -0.40 25.40 20.80
C TRP A 212 -1.00 24.00 20.84
N ALA A 213 -0.41 23.06 21.58
CA ALA A 213 -0.98 21.73 21.74
C ALA A 213 -2.38 21.78 22.40
N GLU A 214 -2.56 22.63 23.40
CA GLU A 214 -3.88 22.89 24.00
C GLU A 214 -4.86 23.54 23.02
N ARG A 215 -4.41 24.52 22.22
CA ARG A 215 -5.23 25.17 21.19
C ARG A 215 -5.73 24.16 20.15
N ILE A 216 -4.84 23.31 19.64
CA ILE A 216 -5.18 22.31 18.62
C ILE A 216 -6.14 21.28 19.21
N TRP A 217 -5.84 20.73 20.40
CA TRP A 217 -6.73 19.81 21.10
C TRP A 217 -8.15 20.39 21.24
N ASN A 218 -8.24 21.62 21.75
CA ASN A 218 -9.51 22.28 22.01
C ASN A 218 -10.28 22.53 20.71
N TRP A 219 -9.60 22.89 19.62
CA TRP A 219 -10.22 23.01 18.29
C TRP A 219 -10.73 21.65 17.78
N THR A 220 -9.91 20.60 17.77
CA THR A 220 -10.31 19.27 17.28
C THR A 220 -11.51 18.71 18.05
N SER A 221 -11.55 18.94 19.38
CA SER A 221 -12.70 18.56 20.21
C SER A 221 -13.94 19.40 19.91
N GLN A 222 -13.80 20.72 19.72
CA GLN A 222 -14.93 21.62 19.42
C GLN A 222 -15.49 21.43 18.02
N ALA A 223 -14.67 21.01 17.06
CA ALA A 223 -15.09 20.59 15.73
C ALA A 223 -15.82 19.23 15.73
N GLY A 224 -15.79 18.48 16.85
CA GLY A 224 -16.37 17.14 16.95
C GLY A 224 -15.54 16.02 16.32
N LEU A 225 -14.33 16.33 15.81
CA LEU A 225 -13.40 15.34 15.25
C LEU A 225 -12.82 14.40 16.32
N ILE A 226 -12.77 14.85 17.58
CA ILE A 226 -12.65 13.99 18.77
C ILE A 226 -13.96 14.11 19.54
N ASP A 227 -14.69 13.00 19.70
CA ASP A 227 -15.97 12.97 20.42
C ASP A 227 -15.83 12.78 21.94
N GLU A 228 -16.95 12.78 22.67
CA GLU A 228 -16.99 12.57 24.12
C GLU A 228 -16.50 11.16 24.55
N ALA A 229 -16.46 10.19 23.63
CA ALA A 229 -15.93 8.85 23.85
C ALA A 229 -14.47 8.69 23.39
N TYR A 230 -13.82 9.78 22.94
CA TYR A 230 -12.48 9.84 22.38
C TYR A 230 -12.30 9.08 21.04
N ASN A 231 -13.38 8.78 20.32
CA ASN A 231 -13.27 8.35 18.93
C ASN A 231 -12.68 9.49 18.10
N VAL A 232 -11.82 9.16 17.13
CA VAL A 232 -11.19 10.15 16.25
C VAL A 232 -11.62 9.93 14.82
N PHE A 233 -12.45 10.85 14.33
CA PHE A 233 -13.02 10.86 12.99
C PHE A 233 -12.06 11.51 11.97
N ASP A 234 -12.30 11.34 10.68
CA ASP A 234 -11.30 11.68 9.67
C ASP A 234 -11.17 13.18 9.39
N GLY A 235 -12.28 13.90 9.19
CA GLY A 235 -12.22 15.31 8.83
C GLY A 235 -13.56 15.95 8.46
N ALA A 236 -13.50 17.15 7.91
CA ALA A 236 -14.68 17.91 7.47
C ALA A 236 -14.33 18.93 6.36
N ASP A 237 -15.27 19.26 5.47
CA ASP A 237 -15.07 20.27 4.39
C ASP A 237 -15.40 21.69 4.90
N GLU A 238 -14.48 22.63 4.70
CA GLU A 238 -14.66 24.03 5.12
C GLU A 238 -15.72 24.79 4.31
N LYS A 239 -16.08 24.33 3.10
CA LYS A 239 -17.14 24.92 2.27
C LYS A 239 -18.51 24.82 2.91
N ILE A 240 -18.72 23.78 3.73
CA ILE A 240 -19.91 23.62 4.57
C ILE A 240 -19.66 24.09 6.01
N ASN A 241 -18.60 24.88 6.23
CA ASN A 241 -18.13 25.32 7.54
C ASN A 241 -17.94 24.17 8.55
N CYS A 242 -17.46 23.02 8.05
CA CYS A 242 -17.27 21.79 8.83
C CYS A 242 -18.54 21.31 9.56
N ALA A 243 -19.73 21.56 8.99
CA ALA A 243 -21.02 21.21 9.62
C ALA A 243 -21.35 19.71 9.58
N GLU A 244 -20.72 18.95 8.68
CA GLU A 244 -20.82 17.49 8.59
C GLU A 244 -19.40 16.91 8.68
N LEU A 245 -19.26 15.80 9.41
CA LEU A 245 -17.99 15.11 9.62
C LEU A 245 -17.93 13.83 8.80
N ASP A 246 -16.77 13.55 8.22
CA ASP A 246 -16.42 12.21 7.78
C ASP A 246 -16.10 11.37 9.03
N HIS A 247 -16.96 10.39 9.32
CA HIS A 247 -16.87 9.51 10.48
C HIS A 247 -16.02 8.24 10.25
N HIS A 248 -15.29 8.13 9.14
CA HIS A 248 -14.27 7.08 8.99
C HIS A 248 -13.26 7.19 10.15
N GLN A 249 -12.85 6.05 10.68
CA GLN A 249 -11.87 5.96 11.76
C GLN A 249 -10.68 5.12 11.29
N TRP A 250 -9.48 5.69 11.43
CA TRP A 250 -8.22 5.10 11.00
C TRP A 250 -7.27 4.96 12.19
N THR A 251 -6.45 3.90 12.22
CA THR A 251 -5.57 3.63 13.38
C THR A 251 -4.63 4.79 13.69
N TYR A 252 -4.07 5.42 12.64
CA TYR A 252 -3.12 6.51 12.77
C TYR A 252 -3.73 7.81 13.34
N ASN A 253 -5.04 8.06 13.15
CA ASN A 253 -5.74 9.25 13.62
C ASN A 253 -5.89 9.20 15.15
N VAL A 254 -6.35 8.08 15.72
CA VAL A 254 -6.39 7.95 17.19
C VAL A 254 -4.97 7.88 17.79
N ALA A 255 -4.03 7.22 17.10
CA ALA A 255 -2.67 7.02 17.61
C ALA A 255 -1.84 8.32 17.69
N VAL A 256 -1.99 9.24 16.72
CA VAL A 256 -1.24 10.50 16.70
C VAL A 256 -1.63 11.41 17.89
N PHE A 257 -2.93 11.47 18.23
CA PHE A 257 -3.43 12.18 19.41
C PHE A 257 -3.13 11.43 20.71
N LEU A 258 -3.14 10.09 20.71
CA LEU A 258 -2.81 9.28 21.88
C LEU A 258 -1.38 9.55 22.35
N TYR A 259 -0.41 9.49 21.44
CA TYR A 259 0.99 9.73 21.78
C TYR A 259 1.25 11.19 22.18
N GLY A 260 0.69 12.17 21.47
CA GLY A 260 0.80 13.58 21.88
C GLY A 260 0.21 13.83 23.28
N SER A 261 -0.92 13.20 23.61
CA SER A 261 -1.53 13.28 24.94
C SER A 261 -0.66 12.64 26.02
N ALA A 262 -0.04 11.49 25.73
CA ALA A 262 0.86 10.80 26.64
C ALA A 262 2.14 11.62 26.92
N VAL A 263 2.69 12.26 25.88
CA VAL A 263 3.83 13.20 26.01
C VAL A 263 3.47 14.38 26.92
N LEU A 264 2.25 14.94 26.79
CA LEU A 264 1.78 16.01 27.67
C LEU A 264 1.42 15.53 29.07
N GLN A 265 0.95 14.28 29.24
CA GLN A 265 0.82 13.64 30.53
C GLN A 265 2.18 13.56 31.23
N ASN A 266 3.25 13.22 30.50
CA ASN A 266 4.61 13.20 31.03
C ASN A 266 5.10 14.61 31.41
N HIS A 267 5.01 15.56 30.48
CA HIS A 267 5.48 16.94 30.64
C HIS A 267 4.76 17.71 31.77
N THR A 268 3.43 17.51 31.92
CA THR A 268 2.62 18.18 32.95
C THR A 268 2.60 17.45 34.31
N ASN A 269 3.54 16.53 34.56
CA ASN A 269 3.64 15.73 35.78
C ASN A 269 2.33 14.97 36.14
N ALA A 270 1.74 14.31 35.13
CA ALA A 270 0.50 13.55 35.22
C ALA A 270 -0.71 14.36 35.72
N SER A 271 -0.88 15.58 35.18
CA SER A 271 -2.12 16.35 35.38
C SER A 271 -3.36 15.55 34.97
N SER A 272 -4.44 15.68 35.73
CA SER A 272 -5.66 14.85 35.56
C SER A 272 -6.21 14.89 34.14
N THR A 273 -6.20 16.08 33.51
CA THR A 273 -6.68 16.31 32.15
C THR A 273 -5.94 15.45 31.12
N TRP A 274 -4.61 15.39 31.17
CA TRP A 274 -3.83 14.62 30.20
C TRP A 274 -3.81 13.11 30.52
N VAL A 275 -3.95 12.73 31.80
CA VAL A 275 -4.20 11.32 32.18
C VAL A 275 -5.53 10.81 31.63
N GLU A 276 -6.60 11.62 31.75
CA GLU A 276 -7.95 11.29 31.26
C GLU A 276 -7.96 11.18 29.73
N ARG A 277 -7.42 12.18 29.02
CA ARG A 277 -7.30 12.17 27.54
C ARG A 277 -6.51 10.98 27.02
N THR A 278 -5.35 10.68 27.62
CA THR A 278 -4.51 9.53 27.22
C THR A 278 -5.23 8.20 27.46
N SER A 279 -5.94 8.06 28.58
CA SER A 279 -6.69 6.85 28.91
C SER A 279 -7.92 6.67 28.00
N GLY A 280 -8.62 7.75 27.69
CA GLY A 280 -9.76 7.78 26.76
C GLY A 280 -9.36 7.37 25.35
N LEU A 281 -8.33 8.02 24.78
CA LEU A 281 -7.81 7.70 23.45
C LEU A 281 -7.27 6.27 23.36
N LEU A 282 -6.64 5.74 24.42
CA LEU A 282 -6.21 4.34 24.46
C LEU A 282 -7.39 3.37 24.41
N ASN A 283 -8.51 3.71 25.08
CA ASN A 283 -9.74 2.91 25.03
C ASN A 283 -10.39 2.96 23.63
N ALA A 284 -10.45 4.15 23.01
CA ALA A 284 -10.96 4.31 21.65
C ALA A 284 -10.12 3.51 20.64
N ALA A 285 -8.79 3.53 20.77
CA ALA A 285 -7.88 2.73 19.92
C ALA A 285 -8.10 1.22 20.01
N LEU A 286 -8.81 0.71 21.03
CA LEU A 286 -9.10 -0.73 21.14
C LEU A 286 -10.10 -1.22 20.08
N VAL A 287 -10.84 -0.34 19.40
CA VAL A 287 -11.70 -0.73 18.25
C VAL A 287 -10.88 -1.42 17.15
N PHE A 288 -9.61 -1.05 17.02
CA PHE A 288 -8.66 -1.61 16.05
C PHE A 288 -7.89 -2.84 16.57
N SER A 289 -8.32 -3.48 17.66
CA SER A 289 -7.56 -4.54 18.34
C SER A 289 -8.20 -5.93 18.34
N SER A 290 -9.33 -6.16 17.67
CA SER A 290 -9.96 -7.49 17.57
C SER A 290 -10.80 -7.61 16.30
N PRO A 291 -10.21 -7.98 15.15
CA PRO A 291 -10.92 -8.12 13.87
C PRO A 291 -12.01 -9.20 13.90
N PHE A 292 -11.86 -10.22 14.73
CA PHE A 292 -12.83 -11.29 14.93
C PHE A 292 -12.80 -11.76 16.40
N GLU A 293 -13.88 -12.39 16.88
CA GLU A 293 -13.97 -12.91 18.25
C GLU A 293 -12.81 -13.88 18.61
N ASN A 294 -12.29 -14.61 17.63
CA ASN A 294 -11.17 -15.55 17.78
C ASN A 294 -9.78 -14.93 17.53
N ALA A 295 -9.70 -13.63 17.24
CA ALA A 295 -8.48 -12.90 16.90
C ALA A 295 -8.28 -11.71 17.86
N THR A 296 -8.18 -12.03 19.16
CA THR A 296 -8.08 -11.03 20.24
C THR A 296 -6.71 -10.35 20.28
N ASP A 297 -6.70 -9.04 20.57
CA ASP A 297 -5.52 -8.18 20.72
C ASP A 297 -4.61 -8.04 19.47
N ILE A 298 -5.14 -8.32 18.28
CA ILE A 298 -4.44 -8.19 16.99
C ILE A 298 -4.85 -6.89 16.28
N LEU A 299 -3.86 -6.07 15.89
CA LEU A 299 -4.08 -4.78 15.20
C LEU A 299 -4.53 -4.94 13.74
N PHE A 300 -5.58 -4.19 13.35
CA PHE A 300 -6.16 -4.17 12.00
C PHE A 300 -6.77 -2.81 11.62
N GLU A 301 -6.85 -2.50 10.31
CA GLU A 301 -7.61 -1.35 9.81
C GLU A 301 -9.10 -1.72 9.67
N ALA A 302 -9.93 -1.19 10.57
CA ALA A 302 -11.34 -1.58 10.67
C ALA A 302 -12.20 -1.26 9.45
N GLN A 303 -11.84 -0.22 8.68
CA GLN A 303 -12.62 0.23 7.52
C GLN A 303 -12.37 -0.60 6.25
N CYS A 304 -11.15 -1.13 6.07
CA CYS A 304 -10.70 -1.63 4.76
C CYS A 304 -10.00 -3.00 4.79
N GLU A 305 -9.56 -3.47 5.97
CA GLU A 305 -8.71 -4.66 6.01
C GLU A 305 -9.50 -5.95 5.79
N HIS A 306 -10.80 -5.98 6.08
CA HIS A 306 -11.65 -7.18 5.97
C HIS A 306 -12.00 -7.58 4.53
N ASP A 307 -12.19 -6.62 3.63
CA ASP A 307 -12.66 -6.84 2.25
C ASP A 307 -11.57 -6.66 1.18
N TYR A 308 -10.33 -6.36 1.60
CA TYR A 308 -9.17 -6.03 0.74
C TYR A 308 -9.31 -4.69 0.01
N SER A 309 -10.09 -3.74 0.53
CA SER A 309 -10.23 -2.40 -0.05
C SER A 309 -9.12 -1.40 0.33
N CYS A 310 -8.20 -1.76 1.25
CA CYS A 310 -7.16 -0.83 1.70
C CYS A 310 -6.27 -0.33 0.54
N ASN A 311 -6.17 0.99 0.41
CA ASN A 311 -5.25 1.64 -0.53
C ASN A 311 -3.80 1.59 -0.03
N ILE A 312 -2.86 2.13 -0.81
CA ILE A 312 -1.42 2.06 -0.49
C ILE A 312 -1.09 2.71 0.87
N ASP A 313 -1.71 3.86 1.17
CA ASP A 313 -1.51 4.61 2.40
C ASP A 313 -2.03 3.82 3.62
N GLN A 314 -3.25 3.28 3.51
CA GLN A 314 -3.94 2.55 4.58
C GLN A 314 -3.21 1.27 4.99
N LEU A 315 -2.51 0.62 4.05
CA LEU A 315 -1.67 -0.56 4.33
C LEU A 315 -0.48 -0.27 5.25
N SER A 316 -0.14 1.01 5.49
CA SER A 316 0.93 1.45 6.41
C SER A 316 0.42 1.91 7.78
N MET A 317 -0.86 2.27 7.93
CA MET A 317 -1.36 3.04 9.09
C MET A 317 -1.15 2.31 10.43
N LYS A 318 -1.36 0.99 10.49
CA LYS A 318 -1.17 0.17 11.69
C LYS A 318 0.28 0.16 12.21
N ALA A 319 1.28 0.45 11.35
CA ALA A 319 2.67 0.65 11.77
C ALA A 319 2.77 1.77 12.81
N TYR A 320 2.17 2.91 12.48
CA TYR A 320 2.22 4.12 13.29
C TYR A 320 1.48 3.93 14.61
N LEU A 321 0.37 3.19 14.61
CA LEU A 321 -0.29 2.77 15.84
C LEU A 321 0.65 1.91 16.71
N ALA A 322 1.36 0.92 16.16
CA ALA A 322 2.32 0.11 16.92
C ALA A 322 3.44 0.97 17.55
N ARG A 323 4.11 1.80 16.74
CA ARG A 323 5.17 2.72 17.18
C ARG A 323 4.68 3.68 18.26
N TRP A 324 3.53 4.32 18.06
CA TRP A 324 2.99 5.32 18.98
C TRP A 324 2.36 4.72 20.23
N LEU A 325 1.85 3.47 20.18
CA LEU A 325 1.51 2.71 21.38
C LEU A 325 2.77 2.45 22.23
N ALA A 326 3.86 1.95 21.62
CA ALA A 326 5.10 1.72 22.34
C ALA A 326 5.59 3.01 23.02
N ARG A 327 5.67 4.14 22.29
CA ARG A 327 6.08 5.43 22.85
C ARG A 327 5.10 5.98 23.91
N THR A 328 3.80 5.74 23.75
CA THR A 328 2.78 6.04 24.78
C THR A 328 3.07 5.30 26.09
N SER A 329 3.48 4.02 26.04
CA SER A 329 3.82 3.27 27.26
C SER A 329 5.03 3.85 28.02
N GLN A 330 6.00 4.47 27.31
CA GLN A 330 7.14 5.14 27.92
C GLN A 330 6.77 6.49 28.56
N MET A 331 5.85 7.25 27.95
CA MET A 331 5.43 8.56 28.43
C MET A 331 4.36 8.51 29.52
N ALA A 332 3.45 7.54 29.43
CA ALA A 332 2.35 7.29 30.36
C ALA A 332 2.40 5.84 30.89
N PRO A 333 3.26 5.52 31.87
CA PRO A 333 3.51 4.14 32.33
C PRO A 333 2.28 3.38 32.85
N ASN A 334 1.22 4.08 33.25
CA ASN A 334 -0.08 3.48 33.59
C ASN A 334 -0.74 2.71 32.43
N THR A 335 -0.35 2.97 31.18
CA THR A 335 -0.87 2.31 29.98
C THR A 335 -0.11 1.03 29.61
N ALA A 336 1.11 0.84 30.11
CA ALA A 336 2.06 -0.16 29.63
C ALA A 336 1.55 -1.61 29.68
N GLY A 337 0.67 -1.93 30.64
CA GLY A 337 0.06 -3.26 30.75
C GLY A 337 -0.85 -3.62 29.55
N ARG A 338 -1.78 -2.74 29.19
CA ARG A 338 -2.70 -2.97 28.05
C ARG A 338 -1.94 -2.90 26.73
N ILE A 339 -1.04 -1.93 26.60
CA ILE A 339 -0.22 -1.74 25.41
C ILE A 339 0.69 -2.95 25.17
N GLY A 340 1.36 -3.46 26.20
CA GLY A 340 2.21 -4.63 26.09
C GLY A 340 1.47 -5.91 25.69
N ALA A 341 0.17 -6.03 25.99
CA ALA A 341 -0.66 -7.14 25.49
C ALA A 341 -0.92 -7.02 23.99
N LEU A 342 -1.37 -5.83 23.53
CA LEU A 342 -1.63 -5.51 22.12
C LEU A 342 -0.39 -5.75 21.24
N LEU A 343 0.76 -5.19 21.64
CA LEU A 343 2.00 -5.31 20.88
C LEU A 343 2.44 -6.78 20.74
N LYS A 344 2.33 -7.57 21.82
CA LYS A 344 2.72 -8.99 21.82
C LYS A 344 1.83 -9.86 20.95
N ALA A 345 0.51 -9.75 21.08
CA ALA A 345 -0.43 -10.52 20.27
C ALA A 345 -0.32 -10.16 18.78
N SER A 346 -0.21 -8.86 18.48
CA SER A 346 -0.02 -8.36 17.13
C SER A 346 1.31 -8.77 16.51
N ALA A 347 2.42 -8.76 17.27
CA ALA A 347 3.71 -9.21 16.78
C ALA A 347 3.73 -10.71 16.44
N LEU A 348 3.06 -11.57 17.23
CA LEU A 348 2.90 -12.99 16.89
C LEU A 348 2.08 -13.17 15.60
N GLY A 349 1.00 -12.40 15.44
CA GLY A 349 0.22 -12.37 14.20
C GLY A 349 1.04 -11.91 12.99
N ALA A 350 1.81 -10.83 13.14
CA ALA A 350 2.71 -10.31 12.12
C ALA A 350 3.75 -11.37 11.71
N ALA A 351 4.45 -11.98 12.68
CA ALA A 351 5.41 -13.06 12.45
C ALA A 351 4.80 -14.22 11.66
N SER A 352 3.57 -14.64 11.99
CA SER A 352 2.84 -15.68 11.25
C SER A 352 2.50 -15.29 9.80
N SER A 353 2.34 -13.99 9.51
CA SER A 353 2.09 -13.48 8.16
C SER A 353 3.35 -13.39 7.29
N CYS A 354 4.53 -13.39 7.92
CA CYS A 354 5.84 -13.32 7.26
C CYS A 354 6.28 -14.68 6.72
N THR A 355 5.47 -15.26 5.82
CA THR A 355 5.75 -16.52 5.09
C THR A 355 5.80 -16.34 3.58
N GLY A 356 5.70 -15.10 3.08
CA GLY A 356 5.59 -14.78 1.67
C GLY A 356 6.92 -14.68 0.92
N GLY A 357 6.82 -14.44 -0.39
CA GLY A 357 7.97 -14.14 -1.25
C GLY A 357 8.89 -15.33 -1.55
N PRO A 358 9.91 -15.14 -2.42
CA PRO A 358 10.80 -16.21 -2.86
C PRO A 358 11.70 -16.79 -1.75
N TYR A 359 11.84 -16.07 -0.64
CA TYR A 359 12.65 -16.48 0.52
C TYR A 359 11.81 -16.89 1.74
N GLY A 360 10.47 -16.86 1.63
CA GLY A 360 9.56 -17.37 2.65
C GLY A 360 9.43 -16.52 3.91
N ASN A 361 9.79 -15.23 3.85
CA ASN A 361 9.85 -14.30 4.98
C ASN A 361 9.29 -12.90 4.69
N THR A 362 8.65 -12.68 3.54
CA THR A 362 7.94 -11.42 3.23
C THR A 362 6.63 -11.34 4.02
N CYS A 363 6.39 -10.22 4.69
CA CYS A 363 5.22 -10.01 5.56
C CYS A 363 3.97 -9.54 4.82
N GLY A 364 2.79 -9.96 5.29
CA GLY A 364 1.48 -9.49 4.83
C GLY A 364 0.89 -8.42 5.75
N VAL A 365 -0.34 -7.96 5.46
CA VAL A 365 -1.06 -7.00 6.30
C VAL A 365 -1.98 -7.67 7.33
N ARG A 366 -2.60 -8.80 6.96
CA ARG A 366 -3.62 -9.50 7.78
C ARG A 366 -3.01 -10.41 8.83
N TRP A 367 -2.69 -9.85 9.98
CA TRP A 367 -2.03 -10.57 11.09
C TRP A 367 -2.92 -11.61 11.79
N TYR A 368 -4.21 -11.66 11.46
CA TYR A 368 -5.20 -12.58 12.05
C TYR A 368 -5.48 -13.85 11.22
N ILE A 369 -4.91 -14.02 10.03
CA ILE A 369 -5.17 -15.20 9.17
C ILE A 369 -4.18 -16.36 9.32
N ASN A 370 -3.16 -16.21 10.18
CA ASN A 370 -2.11 -17.21 10.43
C ASN A 370 -1.38 -17.68 9.14
N GLY A 371 -0.94 -16.72 8.33
CA GLY A 371 -0.21 -16.96 7.08
C GLY A 371 -0.12 -15.71 6.20
N PHE A 372 0.67 -15.77 5.14
CA PHE A 372 0.77 -14.70 4.15
C PHE A 372 -0.52 -14.54 3.33
N ASP A 373 -1.02 -13.30 3.22
CA ASP A 373 -2.29 -12.95 2.56
C ASP A 373 -2.18 -12.72 1.04
N ASN A 374 -0.97 -12.85 0.47
CA ASN A 374 -0.59 -12.47 -0.90
C ASN A 374 -0.53 -10.96 -1.18
N HIS A 375 -0.58 -10.11 -0.16
CA HIS A 375 -0.35 -8.66 -0.29
C HIS A 375 0.99 -8.29 0.33
N THR A 376 1.80 -7.53 -0.39
CA THR A 376 3.08 -7.00 0.10
C THR A 376 3.41 -5.69 -0.58
N GLY A 377 4.23 -4.88 0.09
CA GLY A 377 4.61 -3.53 -0.26
C GLY A 377 5.28 -2.85 0.95
N LEU A 378 5.56 -1.55 0.80
CA LEU A 378 6.22 -0.74 1.82
C LEU A 378 5.44 -0.76 3.13
N GLY A 379 4.16 -0.33 3.12
CA GLY A 379 3.27 -0.38 4.29
C GLY A 379 3.25 -1.71 5.06
N GLN A 380 3.31 -2.86 4.40
CA GLN A 380 3.35 -4.17 5.06
C GLN A 380 4.70 -4.45 5.75
N GLN A 381 5.83 -4.21 5.06
CA GLN A 381 7.15 -4.43 5.68
C GLN A 381 7.43 -3.39 6.77
N LEU A 382 6.94 -2.16 6.59
CA LEU A 382 6.93 -1.09 7.58
C LEU A 382 6.14 -1.49 8.82
N SER A 383 4.90 -1.94 8.66
CA SER A 383 4.06 -2.42 9.77
C SER A 383 4.70 -3.59 10.54
N ALA A 384 5.31 -4.54 9.84
CA ALA A 384 6.05 -5.63 10.45
C ALA A 384 7.31 -5.14 11.20
N THR A 385 8.06 -4.21 10.61
CA THR A 385 9.25 -3.62 11.24
C THR A 385 8.87 -2.89 12.54
N GLU A 386 7.84 -2.05 12.52
CA GLU A 386 7.43 -1.25 13.68
C GLU A 386 6.85 -2.10 14.81
N ILE A 387 6.08 -3.16 14.50
CA ILE A 387 5.54 -4.03 15.55
C ILE A 387 6.63 -4.89 16.23
N PHE A 388 7.64 -5.35 15.49
CA PHE A 388 8.73 -6.14 16.06
C PHE A 388 9.65 -5.31 16.95
N TYR A 389 10.18 -4.18 16.48
CA TYR A 389 11.08 -3.37 17.33
C TYR A 389 10.34 -2.80 18.55
N SER A 390 9.03 -2.55 18.44
CA SER A 390 8.20 -2.03 19.55
C SER A 390 8.14 -2.97 20.76
N LEU A 391 8.44 -4.26 20.61
CA LEU A 391 8.54 -5.19 21.75
C LEU A 391 9.73 -4.86 22.67
N LEU A 392 10.78 -4.20 22.16
CA LEU A 392 11.97 -3.81 22.93
C LEU A 392 11.77 -2.53 23.78
N VAL A 393 10.56 -1.99 23.83
CA VAL A 393 10.21 -0.71 24.51
C VAL A 393 10.64 -0.61 26.00
N ASN A 394 10.78 -1.74 26.69
CA ASN A 394 11.23 -1.80 28.08
C ASN A 394 12.76 -1.90 28.23
N GLU A 395 13.48 -2.23 27.16
CA GLU A 395 14.96 -2.27 27.11
C GLU A 395 15.55 -0.94 26.62
N THR A 396 14.74 -0.06 26.04
CA THR A 396 15.19 1.12 25.31
C THR A 396 14.91 2.39 26.11
N SER A 397 15.78 3.40 25.97
CA SER A 397 15.57 4.68 26.63
C SER A 397 14.33 5.40 26.09
N PRO A 398 13.60 6.15 26.94
CA PRO A 398 12.54 7.03 26.49
C PRO A 398 13.11 8.22 25.69
N PRO A 399 12.29 8.91 24.88
CA PRO A 399 12.62 10.19 24.28
C PRO A 399 13.37 11.15 25.20
N GLY A 400 14.50 11.68 24.73
CA GLY A 400 15.38 12.58 25.45
C GLY A 400 14.81 13.99 25.67
N TYR A 401 15.70 14.90 26.05
CA TYR A 401 15.49 16.34 26.22
C TYR A 401 16.62 17.10 25.54
N ASP A 402 16.46 18.40 25.31
CA ASP A 402 17.54 19.22 24.78
C ASP A 402 18.74 19.33 25.75
N ALA A 403 19.93 19.56 25.18
CA ALA A 403 21.20 19.55 25.89
C ALA A 403 21.34 20.73 26.88
N GLY A 404 20.81 20.52 28.08
CA GLY A 404 20.73 21.52 29.16
C GLY A 404 19.53 21.35 30.08
N LEU A 405 18.53 20.53 29.69
CA LEU A 405 17.32 20.23 30.45
C LEU A 405 17.38 18.87 31.18
N GLU A 406 18.56 18.25 31.26
CA GLU A 406 18.80 17.00 31.99
C GLU A 406 18.13 17.04 33.38
N PRO A 407 17.20 16.11 33.68
CA PRO A 407 16.45 16.13 34.93
C PRO A 407 17.41 15.97 36.10
N SER A 408 17.63 17.09 36.80
CA SER A 408 18.58 17.20 37.90
C SER A 408 18.16 16.29 39.05
N ASN A 409 18.71 15.07 39.10
CA ASN A 409 18.53 14.06 40.16
C ASN A 409 17.19 14.18 40.90
N ILE A 410 16.13 13.57 40.37
CA ILE A 410 14.94 13.25 41.18
C ILE A 410 15.38 12.19 42.20
N SER A 411 15.98 12.68 43.30
CA SER A 411 16.41 11.89 44.42
C SER A 411 15.18 11.24 45.05
N THR A 412 15.10 9.92 44.93
CA THR A 412 14.10 9.08 45.58
C THR A 412 14.31 9.09 47.10
N SER A 413 14.02 10.22 47.73
CA SER A 413 13.96 10.37 49.18
C SER A 413 12.56 9.99 49.66
N SER A 414 12.42 8.74 50.08
CA SER A 414 11.18 8.23 50.68
C SER A 414 10.82 9.04 51.93
N PRO A 415 9.59 9.56 52.07
CA PRO A 415 9.19 10.26 53.28
C PRO A 415 8.97 9.27 54.43
N ALA A 416 9.86 9.28 55.42
CA ALA A 416 9.61 8.67 56.72
C ALA A 416 8.70 9.59 57.57
N PRO A 417 7.94 9.07 58.56
CA PRO A 417 6.78 9.79 59.10
C PRO A 417 7.12 10.97 60.03
N SER A 418 6.51 12.12 59.71
CA SER A 418 6.08 13.22 60.60
C SER A 418 6.64 13.31 62.02
N THR A 419 7.34 14.41 62.31
CA THR A 419 7.34 15.05 63.64
C THR A 419 6.92 16.51 63.52
N VAL A 420 5.99 16.92 64.39
CA VAL A 420 5.47 18.29 64.46
C VAL A 420 6.48 19.18 65.21
N SER A 421 6.73 20.38 64.71
CA SER A 421 7.24 21.51 65.50
C SER A 421 6.80 22.84 64.88
N THR A 422 6.48 23.81 65.75
CA THR A 422 5.70 25.02 65.46
C THR A 422 6.52 26.32 65.59
N VAL A 423 5.94 27.43 65.10
CA VAL A 423 6.34 28.87 65.30
C VAL A 423 7.70 29.25 64.63
N SER A 424 7.96 30.45 64.08
CA SER A 424 7.31 31.77 64.18
C SER A 424 7.49 32.67 62.93
N ASN A 425 6.69 33.75 62.86
CA ASN A 425 6.87 34.92 61.97
C ASN A 425 8.28 35.56 62.02
N VAL A 426 8.66 36.28 60.95
CA VAL A 426 9.06 37.72 60.99
C VAL A 426 9.03 38.30 59.56
N SER A 427 8.69 39.59 59.43
CA SER A 427 8.64 40.33 58.16
C SER A 427 9.84 41.27 57.97
N SER A 428 10.24 41.53 56.73
CA SER A 428 10.75 42.85 56.32
C SER A 428 10.69 43.05 54.80
N SER A 429 10.38 44.28 54.39
CA SER A 429 10.38 44.75 52.99
C SER A 429 11.60 45.66 52.75
N PRO A 430 11.65 46.51 51.70
CA PRO A 430 12.35 46.22 50.44
C PRO A 430 13.59 47.10 50.23
N VAL A 431 14.36 46.84 49.15
CA VAL A 431 15.44 47.74 48.72
C VAL A 431 15.26 48.15 47.26
N THR A 432 15.21 49.48 47.06
CA THR A 432 15.16 50.18 45.77
C THR A 432 16.55 50.47 45.21
N SER A 433 16.72 50.50 43.88
CA SER A 433 17.77 51.28 43.23
C SER A 433 17.37 51.81 41.85
N SER A 434 17.82 53.03 41.55
CA SER A 434 17.44 53.87 40.41
C SER A 434 18.50 54.98 40.23
N VAL A 435 18.62 55.75 39.14
CA VAL A 435 17.72 56.10 38.02
C VAL A 435 18.57 56.19 36.72
N SER A 436 17.96 56.27 35.53
CA SER A 436 18.33 57.14 34.35
C SER A 436 18.29 56.37 33.01
N ASN A 437 17.86 56.92 31.86
CA ASN A 437 17.59 58.32 31.51
C ASN A 437 16.53 58.48 30.40
N VAL A 438 15.72 59.53 30.56
CA VAL A 438 15.28 60.53 29.56
C VAL A 438 14.23 60.19 28.49
N SER A 439 13.22 61.06 28.50
CA SER A 439 11.99 61.15 27.71
C SER A 439 12.05 62.21 26.59
N THR A 440 11.23 62.02 25.54
CA THR A 440 10.42 63.05 24.82
C THR A 440 9.63 62.34 23.70
N SER A 441 8.47 62.78 23.19
CA SER A 441 7.34 63.55 23.75
C SER A 441 6.17 63.54 22.74
N SER A 442 4.98 63.08 23.19
CA SER A 442 3.55 63.37 22.87
C SER A 442 3.13 64.37 21.74
N PRO A 443 1.82 64.63 21.51
CA PRO A 443 0.71 63.74 21.10
C PRO A 443 -0.20 64.37 20.00
N VAL A 444 -1.21 63.65 19.47
CA VAL A 444 -2.45 64.26 18.90
C VAL A 444 -3.69 63.44 19.27
N THR A 445 -4.83 64.11 19.49
CA THR A 445 -6.08 63.61 20.08
C THR A 445 -7.29 63.67 19.13
N SER A 446 -8.44 63.12 19.58
CA SER A 446 -9.83 63.53 19.26
C SER A 446 -10.38 63.27 17.82
N SER A 447 -11.69 62.99 17.59
CA SER A 447 -12.83 62.69 18.49
C SER A 447 -14.10 62.23 17.72
N VAL A 448 -14.86 61.32 18.34
CA VAL A 448 -16.34 61.22 18.47
C VAL A 448 -17.27 61.90 17.44
N SER A 449 -18.29 61.17 16.94
CA SER A 449 -19.67 61.67 16.72
C SER A 449 -20.71 60.54 16.62
N ASN A 450 -21.79 60.64 17.40
CA ASN A 450 -23.01 59.80 17.34
C ASN A 450 -24.13 60.54 16.57
N VAL A 451 -25.00 59.81 15.84
CA VAL A 451 -26.42 60.19 15.61
C VAL A 451 -27.29 58.92 15.57
N SER A 452 -28.52 59.01 16.06
CA SER A 452 -29.50 57.92 16.23
C SER A 452 -30.91 58.32 15.76
N THR A 453 -31.74 57.33 15.37
CA THR A 453 -33.24 57.37 15.20
C THR A 453 -33.70 55.95 14.83
N SER A 454 -34.41 55.15 15.63
CA SER A 454 -35.82 55.19 16.09
C SER A 454 -36.88 54.51 15.17
N SER A 455 -37.10 53.20 15.39
CA SER A 455 -38.42 52.57 15.72
C SER A 455 -39.48 52.37 14.59
N PRO A 456 -40.66 51.72 14.85
CA PRO A 456 -40.81 50.25 14.98
C PRO A 456 -42.05 49.64 14.26
N VAL A 457 -42.13 48.30 14.09
CA VAL A 457 -43.41 47.57 13.89
C VAL A 457 -43.42 46.23 14.64
N THR A 458 -44.57 45.85 15.21
CA THR A 458 -44.80 44.70 16.10
C THR A 458 -45.95 43.79 15.62
N SER A 459 -45.84 42.47 15.84
CA SER A 459 -46.95 41.55 16.20
C SER A 459 -46.39 40.14 16.47
N SER A 460 -46.34 39.64 17.72
CA SER A 460 -47.42 38.89 18.42
C SER A 460 -47.98 37.71 17.59
N ALA A 461 -47.51 36.46 17.72
CA ALA A 461 -47.65 35.52 18.85
C ALA A 461 -49.08 34.97 19.08
N SER A 462 -49.31 33.67 18.86
CA SER A 462 -50.12 32.79 19.74
C SER A 462 -49.97 31.29 19.39
N ASN A 463 -50.07 30.45 20.42
CA ASN A 463 -50.01 28.97 20.40
C ASN A 463 -51.22 28.31 19.70
N VAL A 464 -51.13 27.01 19.39
CA VAL A 464 -52.00 25.93 19.93
C VAL A 464 -51.38 24.54 19.63
N SER A 465 -51.84 23.52 20.36
CA SER A 465 -51.20 22.25 20.72
C SER A 465 -51.68 20.98 20.00
N ILE A 466 -50.78 19.98 19.91
CA ILE A 466 -50.97 18.52 20.18
C ILE A 466 -52.20 17.79 19.55
N SER A 467 -51.99 16.74 18.73
CA SER A 467 -52.23 15.31 19.09
C SER A 467 -52.29 14.29 17.90
N THR A 468 -51.45 13.25 17.97
CA THR A 468 -51.67 11.80 17.67
C THR A 468 -52.44 11.25 16.44
N SER A 469 -51.78 10.27 15.78
CA SER A 469 -52.30 9.00 15.17
C SER A 469 -53.20 9.09 13.92
N GLN A 470 -53.06 8.26 12.87
CA GLN A 470 -52.97 6.79 12.83
C GLN A 470 -52.29 6.25 11.54
N TRP A 471 -51.77 5.01 11.61
CA TRP A 471 -51.45 4.15 10.45
C TRP A 471 -52.74 3.54 9.84
N PRO A 472 -52.67 3.04 8.58
CA PRO A 472 -52.76 1.58 8.43
C PRO A 472 -51.91 0.94 7.29
N SER A 473 -51.20 -0.14 7.67
CA SER A 473 -50.94 -1.40 6.93
C SER A 473 -50.49 -1.46 5.45
N ASN A 474 -49.28 -2.01 5.27
CA ASN A 474 -48.79 -2.99 4.26
C ASN A 474 -49.84 -3.84 3.49
N PRO A 475 -49.54 -4.31 2.25
CA PRO A 475 -48.73 -5.53 2.06
C PRO A 475 -47.75 -5.59 0.87
N GLU A 476 -46.87 -6.60 0.91
CA GLU A 476 -45.89 -7.02 -0.11
C GLU A 476 -46.51 -7.62 -1.38
N PRO A 477 -45.76 -7.73 -2.50
CA PRO A 477 -46.02 -8.65 -3.58
C PRO A 477 -45.18 -9.95 -3.49
N THR A 478 -45.84 -11.10 -3.51
CA THR A 478 -45.27 -12.44 -3.41
C THR A 478 -44.76 -13.03 -4.73
N LEU A 479 -43.80 -13.96 -4.65
CA LEU A 479 -43.45 -14.91 -5.72
C LEU A 479 -44.58 -15.93 -5.99
N GLU A 480 -44.70 -16.41 -7.23
CA GLU A 480 -45.00 -17.81 -7.62
C GLU A 480 -44.77 -17.99 -9.15
N VAL A 481 -43.78 -18.79 -9.60
CA VAL A 481 -43.81 -20.24 -9.95
C VAL A 481 -44.11 -20.56 -11.43
N TRP A 482 -43.20 -21.31 -12.07
CA TRP A 482 -43.51 -22.33 -13.09
C TRP A 482 -42.58 -23.54 -12.91
N GLN A 483 -43.09 -24.76 -13.18
CA GLN A 483 -42.48 -26.04 -12.76
C GLN A 483 -41.83 -26.81 -13.93
N GLY A 484 -40.88 -27.72 -13.65
CA GLY A 484 -40.23 -28.54 -14.70
C GLY A 484 -39.34 -29.71 -14.25
N ALA A 485 -39.93 -30.73 -13.61
CA ALA A 485 -39.53 -32.16 -13.53
C ALA A 485 -38.04 -32.61 -13.40
N ALA A 486 -37.79 -33.48 -12.39
CA ALA A 486 -36.60 -34.34 -12.27
C ALA A 486 -36.91 -35.83 -12.61
N PRO A 487 -35.89 -36.64 -12.89
CA PRO A 487 -35.61 -37.86 -12.09
C PRO A 487 -34.09 -38.07 -11.87
N SER A 488 -33.56 -38.88 -10.94
CA SER A 488 -34.11 -39.71 -9.84
C SER A 488 -32.98 -40.06 -8.86
N THR A 489 -33.28 -40.30 -7.58
CA THR A 489 -32.30 -40.66 -6.53
C THR A 489 -32.36 -42.15 -6.12
N ALA A 490 -31.23 -42.67 -5.62
CA ALA A 490 -31.10 -43.85 -4.76
C ALA A 490 -29.66 -43.84 -4.15
N HIS A 491 -29.39 -44.15 -2.88
CA HIS A 491 -30.22 -44.39 -1.69
C HIS A 491 -29.31 -44.26 -0.43
N LEU A 492 -29.82 -43.71 0.69
CA LEU A 492 -29.76 -44.19 2.11
C LEU A 492 -28.41 -44.71 2.69
N ASN A 493 -27.94 -44.47 3.93
CA ASN A 493 -28.36 -43.83 5.20
C ASN A 493 -27.05 -43.32 5.90
N GLY A 494 -26.97 -42.49 6.94
CA GLY A 494 -27.93 -41.92 7.89
C GLY A 494 -27.47 -42.16 9.35
N VAL A 495 -27.31 -41.08 10.15
CA VAL A 495 -27.25 -40.97 11.64
C VAL A 495 -26.24 -41.85 12.44
N ASP A 496 -25.67 -41.46 13.60
CA ASP A 496 -25.95 -40.39 14.56
C ASP A 496 -24.68 -39.88 15.30
N GLU A 497 -24.88 -38.88 16.17
CA GLU A 497 -23.97 -38.17 17.11
C GLU A 497 -22.95 -39.01 17.92
N TRP A 498 -21.92 -38.35 18.49
CA TRP A 498 -21.70 -38.27 19.96
C TRP A 498 -20.60 -37.29 20.38
N ALA A 499 -20.74 -36.76 21.60
CA ALA A 499 -19.82 -35.84 22.24
C ALA A 499 -19.11 -36.47 23.46
N ASP A 500 -17.97 -35.87 23.80
CA ASP A 500 -17.40 -35.70 25.14
C ASP A 500 -16.75 -36.83 25.99
N MET A 501 -15.61 -36.42 26.56
CA MET A 501 -15.02 -36.75 27.87
C MET A 501 -14.19 -38.04 28.12
N ALA A 502 -12.88 -37.78 28.24
CA ALA A 502 -12.04 -38.01 29.44
C ALA A 502 -11.42 -39.40 29.78
N TYR A 503 -10.25 -39.29 30.43
CA TYR A 503 -9.32 -40.35 30.87
C TYR A 503 -9.87 -41.28 31.96
N PRO A 504 -9.24 -42.47 32.10
CA PRO A 504 -8.91 -42.97 33.44
C PRO A 504 -7.48 -43.54 33.59
N ASP A 505 -6.87 -43.26 34.75
CA ASP A 505 -5.70 -43.98 35.27
C ASP A 505 -6.09 -45.32 35.93
N SER A 506 -5.24 -46.34 35.82
CA SER A 506 -4.73 -47.18 36.94
C SER A 506 -4.21 -48.57 36.51
N TRP A 507 -3.14 -49.02 37.17
CA TRP A 507 -2.61 -50.39 37.15
C TRP A 507 -2.58 -50.93 38.59
N PRO A 508 -2.72 -52.26 38.81
CA PRO A 508 -1.52 -53.04 39.15
C PRO A 508 -1.55 -54.54 38.74
N GLY A 509 -0.38 -55.15 38.49
CA GLY A 509 -0.33 -56.62 38.32
C GLY A 509 0.96 -57.24 37.75
N HIS A 510 2.11 -57.15 38.43
CA HIS A 510 3.32 -57.87 38.01
C HIS A 510 3.36 -59.34 38.48
N ARG A 511 3.72 -60.29 37.59
CA ARG A 511 5.03 -61.02 37.64
C ARG A 511 5.20 -62.14 36.57
N ARG A 512 6.18 -61.91 35.68
CA ARG A 512 7.20 -62.86 35.13
C ARG A 512 6.78 -64.24 34.57
N ARG A 513 7.13 -64.46 33.28
CA ARG A 513 8.29 -65.31 32.89
C ARG A 513 8.79 -64.98 31.47
N TRP A 514 9.98 -65.50 31.12
CA TRP A 514 10.85 -65.03 30.03
C TRP A 514 10.70 -65.79 28.70
N GLY A 515 11.03 -65.10 27.60
CA GLY A 515 11.40 -65.66 26.29
C GLY A 515 12.16 -64.62 25.46
N ILE A 516 13.33 -64.97 24.90
CA ILE A 516 14.30 -64.03 24.31
C ILE A 516 14.18 -63.96 22.79
N CYS A 517 14.29 -62.75 22.20
CA CYS A 517 14.90 -62.58 20.87
C CYS A 517 15.68 -61.24 20.76
N ARG A 518 16.62 -61.15 19.82
CA ARG A 518 17.74 -60.18 19.80
C ARG A 518 17.58 -59.08 18.73
N THR A 519 17.66 -57.80 19.12
CA THR A 519 17.97 -56.68 18.18
C THR A 519 18.60 -55.42 18.82
N THR A 520 18.92 -55.39 20.12
CA THR A 520 19.30 -54.14 20.83
C THR A 520 20.78 -53.74 20.77
N ALA A 521 21.64 -54.45 20.02
CA ALA A 521 23.08 -54.20 20.01
C ALA A 521 23.56 -53.12 19.03
N THR A 522 22.78 -52.80 17.98
CA THR A 522 23.21 -51.87 16.91
C THR A 522 22.90 -50.40 17.21
N ALA A 523 21.78 -50.10 17.88
CA ALA A 523 21.37 -48.73 18.18
C ALA A 523 22.33 -48.00 19.15
N ALA A 524 22.81 -48.71 20.18
CA ALA A 524 23.72 -48.14 21.19
C ALA A 524 25.10 -47.76 20.60
N VAL A 525 25.60 -48.54 19.62
CA VAL A 525 26.91 -48.30 19.00
C VAL A 525 26.88 -47.07 18.09
N LEU A 526 25.79 -46.88 17.33
CA LEU A 526 25.60 -45.69 16.49
C LEU A 526 25.49 -44.41 17.32
N LEU A 527 24.72 -44.43 18.41
CA LEU A 527 24.55 -43.26 19.28
C LEU A 527 25.86 -42.84 19.96
N LEU A 528 26.67 -43.81 20.40
CA LEU A 528 27.99 -43.55 21.00
C LEU A 528 29.00 -43.04 19.97
N LEU A 529 28.95 -43.50 18.72
CA LEU A 529 29.78 -42.97 17.62
C LEU A 529 29.44 -41.53 17.27
N THR A 530 28.16 -41.17 17.18
CA THR A 530 27.75 -39.78 16.91
C THR A 530 28.18 -38.83 18.03
N VAL A 531 28.03 -39.23 19.30
CA VAL A 531 28.48 -38.42 20.44
C VAL A 531 30.01 -38.31 20.49
N ALA A 532 30.75 -39.39 20.23
CA ALA A 532 32.21 -39.36 20.20
C ALA A 532 32.77 -38.45 19.09
N ILE A 533 32.15 -38.43 17.91
CA ILE A 533 32.54 -37.53 16.82
C ILE A 533 32.23 -36.07 17.19
N LEU A 534 31.07 -35.78 17.79
CA LEU A 534 30.73 -34.44 18.24
C LEU A 534 31.71 -33.91 19.30
N VAL A 535 32.07 -34.75 20.28
CA VAL A 535 33.05 -34.41 21.32
C VAL A 535 34.45 -34.21 20.73
N LEU A 536 34.88 -35.01 19.76
CA LEU A 536 36.17 -34.83 19.08
C LEU A 536 36.25 -33.58 18.20
N LEU A 537 35.11 -33.08 17.71
CA LEU A 537 35.04 -31.79 17.00
C LEU A 537 35.06 -30.58 17.96
N ILE A 538 34.49 -30.73 19.16
CA ILE A 538 34.45 -29.67 20.20
C ILE A 538 35.76 -29.60 21.00
N MET A 539 36.47 -30.71 21.19
CA MET A 539 37.70 -30.77 22.01
C MET A 539 39.00 -30.39 21.28
N LYS A 540 38.93 -29.78 20.08
CA LYS A 540 40.12 -29.44 19.29
C LYS A 540 40.32 -27.93 19.18
N GLU A 541 40.81 -27.30 20.24
CA GLU A 541 41.35 -25.94 20.16
C GLU A 541 42.56 -25.70 21.08
N GLU A 542 43.34 -24.67 20.72
CA GLU A 542 44.49 -24.04 21.39
C GLU A 542 45.85 -24.79 21.51
N ALA A 543 46.81 -24.37 20.66
CA ALA A 543 48.06 -23.67 21.05
C ALA A 543 49.17 -23.80 19.98
N PRO A 544 50.16 -22.86 19.89
CA PRO A 544 50.13 -21.41 20.16
C PRO A 544 50.51 -20.58 18.90
N ALA A 545 50.50 -19.25 19.03
CA ALA A 545 50.71 -18.32 17.91
C ALA A 545 52.13 -18.34 17.29
N ALA A 546 52.18 -18.24 15.96
CA ALA A 546 53.33 -17.78 15.18
C ALA A 546 52.83 -16.79 14.11
N ALA A 547 53.57 -15.71 13.86
CA ALA A 547 53.08 -14.57 13.09
C ALA A 547 52.90 -14.90 11.59
N GLU A 548 51.69 -14.69 11.07
CA GLU A 548 51.39 -14.73 9.64
C GLU A 548 50.92 -13.34 9.17
N ALA A 549 51.35 -12.93 7.98
CA ALA A 549 51.19 -11.56 7.51
C ALA A 549 49.72 -11.22 7.17
N ALA A 550 49.38 -9.94 7.26
CA ALA A 550 48.03 -9.46 6.97
C ALA A 550 47.55 -9.93 5.57
N PRO A 551 46.29 -10.41 5.45
CA PRO A 551 45.71 -10.71 4.14
C PRO A 551 45.70 -9.46 3.27
N PRO A 552 45.91 -9.57 1.95
CA PRO A 552 45.90 -8.41 1.07
C PRO A 552 44.54 -7.71 1.15
N GLN A 553 44.59 -6.39 1.31
CA GLN A 553 43.41 -5.53 1.21
C GLN A 553 42.65 -5.86 -0.08
N PRO A 554 41.30 -5.92 -0.07
CA PRO A 554 40.54 -5.93 -1.31
C PRO A 554 40.96 -4.70 -2.11
N SER A 555 41.54 -4.92 -3.29
CA SER A 555 41.82 -3.81 -4.18
C SER A 555 40.51 -3.10 -4.49
N LEU A 556 40.48 -1.78 -4.30
CA LEU A 556 39.45 -0.92 -4.83
C LEU A 556 39.31 -1.20 -6.33
N HIS A 557 38.38 -2.07 -6.69
CA HIS A 557 37.79 -2.02 -8.01
C HIS A 557 37.10 -0.67 -8.07
N HIS A 558 37.66 0.24 -8.86
CA HIS A 558 36.84 1.23 -9.53
C HIS A 558 35.92 0.43 -10.44
N ASP A 559 34.78 0.02 -9.89
CA ASP A 559 33.65 -0.37 -10.72
C ASP A 559 33.35 0.82 -11.60
N ALA A 560 33.54 0.62 -12.91
CA ALA A 560 33.11 1.61 -13.89
C ALA A 560 31.62 1.90 -13.65
N PRO A 561 31.16 3.15 -13.86
CA PRO A 561 29.75 3.47 -13.69
C PRO A 561 28.91 2.42 -14.45
N PRO A 562 27.80 1.92 -13.86
CA PRO A 562 26.98 0.92 -14.52
C PRO A 562 26.65 1.44 -15.92
N GLU A 563 26.95 0.64 -16.96
CA GLU A 563 26.63 1.04 -18.33
C GLU A 563 25.15 1.39 -18.37
N GLU A 564 24.80 2.66 -18.62
CA GLU A 564 23.42 3.06 -18.85
C GLU A 564 22.85 2.15 -19.93
N TRP A 565 21.60 1.70 -19.80
CA TRP A 565 20.95 0.89 -20.81
C TRP A 565 19.44 1.12 -20.80
N TYR A 566 18.77 0.85 -21.91
CA TYR A 566 17.32 0.90 -22.03
C TYR A 566 16.78 -0.27 -22.85
N TYR A 567 15.48 -0.52 -22.73
CA TYR A 567 14.78 -1.44 -23.62
C TYR A 567 14.28 -0.71 -24.87
N ASN A 568 14.71 -1.20 -26.03
CA ASN A 568 14.15 -0.84 -27.33
C ASN A 568 13.14 -1.91 -27.76
N TYR A 569 11.95 -1.49 -28.17
CA TYR A 569 10.84 -2.39 -28.54
C TYR A 569 10.58 -2.27 -30.04
N THR A 570 10.53 -3.40 -30.73
CA THR A 570 10.28 -3.43 -32.18
C THR A 570 9.35 -4.59 -32.53
N ALA A 571 8.28 -4.31 -33.28
CA ALA A 571 7.40 -5.32 -33.82
C ALA A 571 8.16 -6.14 -34.88
N VAL A 572 8.02 -7.45 -34.81
CA VAL A 572 8.63 -8.39 -35.73
C VAL A 572 7.57 -8.81 -36.73
N GLY A 573 7.54 -8.14 -37.87
CA GLY A 573 6.56 -8.42 -38.92
C GLY A 573 6.81 -9.75 -39.65
N GLY A 574 5.78 -10.19 -40.38
CA GLY A 574 5.80 -11.41 -41.20
C GLY A 574 5.24 -12.64 -40.48
N TYR A 575 4.64 -12.49 -39.31
CA TYR A 575 4.00 -13.59 -38.57
C TYR A 575 2.48 -13.50 -38.60
N PHE A 576 1.92 -12.29 -38.70
CA PHE A 576 0.49 -12.02 -38.70
C PHE A 576 0.09 -11.22 -39.94
N LEU A 577 -1.10 -11.48 -40.50
CA LEU A 577 -1.64 -10.75 -41.65
C LEU A 577 -1.72 -9.24 -41.39
N GLN A 578 -1.90 -8.84 -40.13
CA GLN A 578 -1.92 -7.44 -39.68
C GLN A 578 -0.56 -6.74 -39.86
N ASP A 579 0.55 -7.48 -39.94
CA ASP A 579 1.88 -6.95 -40.26
C ASP A 579 1.95 -6.45 -41.71
N ASP A 580 1.20 -7.06 -42.62
CA ASP A 580 1.20 -6.75 -44.06
C ASP A 580 0.46 -5.42 -44.32
N PRO A 581 1.09 -4.42 -44.98
CA PRO A 581 0.44 -3.17 -45.37
C PRO A 581 -0.82 -3.35 -46.25
N GLU A 582 -0.90 -4.42 -47.05
CA GLU A 582 -2.03 -4.69 -47.95
C GLU A 582 -3.27 -5.25 -47.22
N THR A 583 -3.14 -5.67 -45.96
CA THR A 583 -4.29 -6.11 -45.14
C THR A 583 -5.11 -4.90 -44.70
N ASP A 584 -6.34 -4.78 -45.19
CA ASP A 584 -7.30 -3.76 -44.77
C ASP A 584 -7.76 -4.00 -43.32
N ALA A 585 -7.42 -3.06 -42.45
CA ALA A 585 -7.80 -3.12 -41.04
C ALA A 585 -9.30 -2.91 -40.79
N ALA A 586 -10.02 -2.23 -41.70
CA ALA A 586 -11.44 -1.92 -41.51
C ALA A 586 -12.35 -3.14 -41.73
N SER A 587 -11.94 -4.11 -42.54
CA SER A 587 -12.70 -5.33 -42.85
C SER A 587 -12.15 -6.61 -42.21
N PHE A 588 -11.06 -6.53 -41.43
CA PHE A 588 -10.39 -7.70 -40.86
C PHE A 588 -11.11 -8.28 -39.63
N ASP A 589 -11.70 -9.48 -39.77
CA ASP A 589 -12.14 -10.28 -38.61
C ASP A 589 -11.07 -11.29 -38.19
N PHE A 590 -10.51 -11.07 -36.99
CA PHE A 590 -9.55 -11.96 -36.35
C PHE A 590 -10.10 -13.37 -36.07
N LYS A 591 -11.42 -13.52 -35.91
CA LYS A 591 -12.11 -14.79 -35.65
C LYS A 591 -12.14 -15.68 -36.89
N GLU A 592 -12.23 -15.09 -38.08
CA GLU A 592 -12.22 -15.81 -39.36
C GLU A 592 -10.78 -16.17 -39.80
N HIS A 593 -9.82 -15.32 -39.44
CA HIS A 593 -8.42 -15.42 -39.89
C HIS A 593 -7.46 -16.06 -38.88
N ASN A 594 -7.94 -16.73 -37.83
CA ASN A 594 -7.10 -17.40 -36.82
C ASN A 594 -6.15 -16.42 -36.07
N PHE A 595 -6.67 -15.28 -35.61
CA PHE A 595 -5.96 -14.05 -35.22
C PHE A 595 -5.01 -13.47 -36.29
N GLY A 596 -5.06 -13.97 -37.53
CA GLY A 596 -4.19 -13.58 -38.62
C GLY A 596 -2.86 -14.33 -38.68
N LEU A 597 -2.64 -15.40 -37.90
CA LEU A 597 -1.38 -16.14 -37.94
C LEU A 597 -1.13 -16.71 -39.35
N ILE A 598 -0.02 -16.30 -39.97
CA ILE A 598 0.36 -16.73 -41.33
C ILE A 598 0.91 -18.16 -41.27
N ASP A 599 0.28 -19.08 -42.01
CA ASP A 599 0.80 -20.44 -42.17
C ASP A 599 2.04 -20.44 -43.08
N GLN A 600 3.20 -20.67 -42.47
CA GLN A 600 4.51 -20.62 -43.09
C GLN A 600 5.45 -21.62 -42.42
N ALA A 601 6.58 -21.94 -43.06
CA ALA A 601 7.67 -22.69 -42.42
C ALA A 601 8.48 -21.79 -41.47
N TYR A 602 8.88 -22.31 -40.32
CA TYR A 602 9.72 -21.61 -39.34
C TYR A 602 11.11 -22.23 -39.28
N GLU A 603 12.16 -21.42 -39.07
CA GLU A 603 13.54 -21.93 -38.92
C GLU A 603 13.68 -23.00 -37.81
N SER A 604 12.84 -22.92 -36.79
CA SER A 604 12.79 -23.87 -35.68
C SER A 604 12.21 -25.23 -36.04
N ASP A 605 11.48 -25.38 -37.15
CA ASP A 605 10.82 -26.65 -37.52
C ASP A 605 11.83 -27.80 -37.66
N GLY A 606 13.05 -27.52 -38.12
CA GLY A 606 14.13 -28.51 -38.22
C GLY A 606 14.65 -29.05 -36.89
N SER A 607 14.26 -28.43 -35.76
CA SER A 607 14.54 -28.93 -34.41
C SER A 607 13.35 -29.68 -33.78
N ILE A 608 12.21 -29.73 -34.46
CA ILE A 608 11.09 -30.64 -34.18
C ILE A 608 11.40 -31.97 -34.90
N SER A 609 11.04 -33.12 -34.32
CA SER A 609 11.21 -34.39 -35.04
C SER A 609 10.38 -34.41 -36.33
N ALA A 610 10.91 -34.97 -37.41
CA ALA A 610 10.24 -34.96 -38.72
C ALA A 610 8.87 -35.67 -38.72
N VAL A 611 8.60 -36.53 -37.73
CA VAL A 611 7.30 -37.20 -37.55
C VAL A 611 6.29 -36.31 -36.82
N SER A 612 6.74 -35.33 -36.02
CA SER A 612 5.86 -34.45 -35.24
C SER A 612 5.54 -33.11 -35.92
N ALA A 613 6.42 -32.56 -36.76
CA ALA A 613 6.16 -31.24 -37.38
C ALA A 613 4.89 -31.20 -38.25
N ALA A 614 4.59 -32.27 -38.99
CA ALA A 614 3.40 -32.38 -39.84
C ALA A 614 2.08 -32.67 -39.09
N SER A 615 2.15 -32.93 -37.77
CA SER A 615 0.98 -33.18 -36.90
C SER A 615 0.67 -32.05 -35.93
N LEU A 616 1.48 -30.99 -35.93
CA LEU A 616 1.29 -29.81 -35.08
C LEU A 616 0.50 -28.74 -35.82
N THR A 617 -0.34 -28.00 -35.09
CA THR A 617 -1.06 -26.84 -35.63
C THR A 617 -0.10 -25.67 -35.91
N GLY A 618 -0.54 -24.70 -36.71
CA GLY A 618 0.22 -23.46 -36.93
C GLY A 618 0.60 -22.77 -35.61
N TRP A 619 -0.33 -22.73 -34.66
CA TRP A 619 -0.10 -22.16 -33.32
C TRP A 619 0.91 -22.93 -32.48
N GLN A 620 0.90 -24.27 -32.50
CA GLN A 620 1.91 -25.07 -31.80
C GLN A 620 3.30 -24.88 -32.41
N ARG A 621 3.38 -24.82 -33.75
CA ARG A 621 4.63 -24.54 -34.47
C ARG A 621 5.16 -23.12 -34.17
N PHE A 622 4.28 -22.13 -34.14
CA PHE A 622 4.63 -20.75 -33.75
C PHE A 622 5.06 -20.63 -32.29
N ALA A 623 4.36 -21.29 -31.36
CA ALA A 623 4.75 -21.32 -29.95
C ALA A 623 6.13 -21.99 -29.76
N HIS A 624 6.41 -23.09 -30.47
CA HIS A 624 7.73 -23.69 -30.51
C HIS A 624 8.79 -22.74 -31.11
N HIS A 625 8.44 -21.97 -32.14
CA HIS A 625 9.31 -20.95 -32.72
C HIS A 625 9.62 -19.83 -31.71
N LEU A 626 8.63 -19.34 -30.96
CA LEU A 626 8.80 -18.34 -29.91
C LEU A 626 9.70 -18.83 -28.76
N VAL A 627 9.59 -20.11 -28.39
CA VAL A 627 10.56 -20.76 -27.47
C VAL A 627 11.94 -20.83 -28.11
N TRP A 628 12.07 -21.20 -29.38
CA TRP A 628 13.35 -21.29 -30.08
C TRP A 628 14.05 -19.92 -30.23
N LEU A 629 13.31 -18.83 -30.45
CA LEU A 629 13.86 -17.46 -30.49
C LEU A 629 14.47 -17.02 -29.16
N ASN A 630 13.91 -17.47 -28.03
CA ASN A 630 14.35 -17.11 -26.67
C ASN A 630 15.36 -18.11 -26.06
N GLU A 631 15.25 -19.40 -26.36
CA GLU A 631 16.00 -20.49 -25.72
C GLU A 631 16.91 -21.27 -26.70
N GLY A 632 16.75 -21.10 -28.00
CA GLY A 632 17.46 -21.86 -29.03
C GLY A 632 18.97 -21.63 -29.10
N PRO A 633 19.69 -22.37 -29.98
CA PRO A 633 21.15 -22.26 -30.11
C PRO A 633 21.63 -20.87 -30.52
N SER A 634 20.80 -20.13 -31.27
CA SER A 634 21.08 -18.79 -31.79
C SER A 634 20.55 -17.66 -30.89
N ALA A 635 19.94 -17.99 -29.74
CA ALA A 635 19.22 -17.02 -28.92
C ALA A 635 20.17 -16.01 -28.22
N PRO A 636 19.96 -14.68 -28.33
CA PRO A 636 20.80 -13.67 -27.64
C PRO A 636 20.43 -13.51 -26.16
N ARG A 637 20.59 -14.59 -25.37
CA ARG A 637 20.06 -14.81 -23.99
C ARG A 637 20.36 -13.74 -22.91
N LYS A 638 21.10 -12.68 -23.22
CA LYS A 638 21.38 -11.55 -22.31
C LYS A 638 21.02 -10.17 -22.86
N THR A 639 20.75 -10.07 -24.17
CA THR A 639 20.61 -8.79 -24.89
C THR A 639 19.29 -8.66 -25.64
N THR A 640 18.63 -9.76 -26.02
CA THR A 640 17.38 -9.73 -26.79
C THR A 640 16.42 -10.78 -26.25
N SER A 641 15.14 -10.43 -26.14
CA SER A 641 14.03 -11.38 -25.90
C SER A 641 12.86 -11.11 -26.84
N TYR A 642 12.04 -12.12 -27.09
CA TYR A 642 10.86 -12.04 -27.96
C TYR A 642 9.60 -12.33 -27.16
N ARG A 643 8.57 -11.49 -27.30
CA ARG A 643 7.32 -11.55 -26.53
C ARG A 643 6.11 -11.43 -27.45
N LEU A 644 5.07 -12.20 -27.20
CA LEU A 644 3.79 -12.12 -27.91
C LEU A 644 2.80 -11.30 -27.09
N LEU A 645 2.28 -10.21 -27.64
CA LEU A 645 1.25 -9.37 -27.03
C LEU A 645 -0.09 -9.62 -27.72
N PHE A 646 -1.19 -9.76 -26.97
CA PHE A 646 -2.57 -9.78 -27.50
C PHE A 646 -3.32 -8.53 -27.04
N LEU A 647 -3.51 -7.55 -27.91
CA LEU A 647 -4.16 -6.28 -27.61
C LEU A 647 -5.65 -6.35 -28.01
N GLY A 648 -6.55 -6.35 -27.04
CA GLY A 648 -8.01 -6.35 -27.24
C GLY A 648 -8.64 -4.99 -27.00
N ARG A 649 -9.53 -4.54 -27.89
CA ARG A 649 -10.43 -3.40 -27.64
C ARG A 649 -11.64 -3.89 -26.84
N HIS A 650 -12.08 -3.11 -25.86
CA HIS A 650 -13.35 -3.40 -25.15
C HIS A 650 -14.53 -3.58 -26.13
N GLY A 651 -15.53 -4.39 -25.73
CA GLY A 651 -16.81 -4.48 -26.43
C GLY A 651 -17.55 -3.13 -26.42
N GLN A 652 -18.58 -3.00 -27.26
CA GLN A 652 -19.36 -1.77 -27.36
C GLN A 652 -19.91 -1.35 -25.99
N GLY A 653 -19.55 -0.14 -25.55
CA GLY A 653 -20.13 0.49 -24.38
C GLY A 653 -21.05 1.64 -24.75
N TYR A 654 -21.86 2.11 -23.81
CA TYR A 654 -22.83 3.19 -24.05
C TYR A 654 -22.20 4.50 -24.57
N HIS A 655 -20.95 4.80 -24.22
CA HIS A 655 -20.19 5.92 -24.82
C HIS A 655 -20.01 5.79 -26.35
N ASN A 656 -19.83 4.58 -26.90
CA ASN A 656 -19.69 4.38 -28.35
C ASN A 656 -21.03 4.61 -29.07
N VAL A 657 -22.14 4.21 -28.43
CA VAL A 657 -23.50 4.52 -28.91
C VAL A 657 -23.77 6.02 -28.82
N GLY A 658 -23.33 6.68 -27.74
CA GLY A 658 -23.37 8.13 -27.57
C GLY A 658 -22.68 8.86 -28.71
N GLU A 659 -21.40 8.55 -28.95
CA GLU A 659 -20.62 9.10 -30.06
C GLU A 659 -21.30 8.87 -31.42
N ALA A 660 -21.79 7.66 -31.70
CA ALA A 660 -22.49 7.34 -32.94
C ALA A 660 -23.83 8.08 -33.09
N TYR A 661 -24.56 8.30 -31.99
CA TYR A 661 -25.86 8.99 -32.01
C TYR A 661 -25.70 10.49 -32.25
N TYR A 662 -24.85 11.16 -31.46
CA TYR A 662 -24.63 12.61 -31.50
C TYR A 662 -23.62 13.03 -32.58
N GLY A 663 -22.76 12.12 -33.05
CA GLY A 663 -21.67 12.38 -33.97
C GLY A 663 -20.45 13.01 -33.27
N THR A 664 -19.25 12.63 -33.71
CA THR A 664 -17.95 12.99 -33.10
C THR A 664 -17.81 14.49 -32.78
N GLU A 665 -18.19 15.39 -33.68
CA GLU A 665 -18.12 16.84 -33.46
C GLU A 665 -18.92 17.33 -32.23
N HIS A 666 -20.18 16.92 -32.07
CA HIS A 666 -20.98 17.28 -30.89
C HIS A 666 -20.61 16.46 -29.66
N TRP A 667 -20.11 15.24 -29.87
CA TRP A 667 -19.60 14.37 -28.81
C TRP A 667 -18.41 15.02 -28.11
N ASP A 668 -17.38 15.42 -28.86
CA ASP A 668 -16.16 16.04 -28.33
C ASP A 668 -16.41 17.44 -27.77
N CYS A 669 -17.32 18.21 -28.37
CA CYS A 669 -17.61 19.57 -27.91
C CYS A 669 -18.45 19.62 -26.62
N TYR A 670 -19.42 18.71 -26.42
CA TYR A 670 -20.42 18.79 -25.35
C TYR A 670 -20.72 17.46 -24.65
N TRP A 671 -21.13 16.42 -25.37
CA TRP A 671 -21.74 15.23 -24.74
C TRP A 671 -20.74 14.34 -23.99
N SER A 672 -19.49 14.23 -24.46
CA SER A 672 -18.41 13.50 -23.76
C SER A 672 -18.01 14.13 -22.41
N LEU A 673 -18.38 15.40 -22.19
CA LEU A 673 -18.13 16.15 -20.95
C LEU A 673 -19.30 16.04 -19.95
N GLN A 674 -20.37 15.33 -20.31
CA GLN A 674 -21.48 15.02 -19.41
C GLN A 674 -21.38 13.56 -18.96
N ASP A 675 -21.94 13.23 -17.79
CA ASP A 675 -21.99 11.84 -17.32
C ASP A 675 -22.94 10.97 -18.15
N GLY A 676 -23.90 11.58 -18.86
CA GLY A 676 -24.96 10.92 -19.61
C GLY A 676 -25.94 11.91 -20.23
N ASN A 677 -27.05 11.40 -20.78
CA ASN A 677 -28.21 12.19 -21.22
C ASN A 677 -29.42 12.09 -20.28
N GLY A 678 -29.25 11.50 -19.09
CA GLY A 678 -30.31 11.27 -18.12
C GLY A 678 -31.14 9.99 -18.34
N THR A 679 -31.00 9.30 -19.49
CA THR A 679 -31.51 7.92 -19.67
C THR A 679 -30.38 6.89 -19.66
N VAL A 680 -29.19 7.27 -20.14
CA VAL A 680 -28.02 6.41 -20.23
C VAL A 680 -26.78 7.15 -19.72
N THR A 681 -25.95 6.44 -18.95
CA THR A 681 -24.68 6.92 -18.41
C THR A 681 -23.51 6.44 -19.28
N TRP A 682 -22.60 7.36 -19.61
CA TRP A 682 -21.35 7.07 -20.29
C TRP A 682 -20.10 7.58 -19.57
N ALA A 683 -20.24 8.37 -18.49
CA ALA A 683 -19.27 8.33 -17.40
C ALA A 683 -19.10 6.87 -16.95
N ASP A 684 -17.86 6.42 -16.98
CA ASP A 684 -17.45 5.02 -17.00
C ASP A 684 -18.45 4.02 -17.63
N ALA A 685 -18.76 4.25 -18.91
CA ALA A 685 -19.81 3.52 -19.60
C ALA A 685 -19.70 1.98 -19.48
N ARG A 686 -20.80 1.34 -19.06
CA ARG A 686 -20.98 -0.12 -19.14
C ARG A 686 -21.10 -0.62 -20.58
N LEU A 687 -20.95 -1.93 -20.76
CA LEU A 687 -21.23 -2.62 -22.02
C LEU A 687 -22.73 -2.58 -22.36
N THR A 688 -23.03 -2.50 -23.65
CA THR A 688 -24.36 -2.79 -24.21
C THR A 688 -24.57 -4.30 -24.34
N ASP A 689 -25.79 -4.75 -24.64
CA ASP A 689 -26.05 -6.16 -24.96
C ASP A 689 -25.19 -6.67 -26.13
N LEU A 690 -24.92 -5.80 -27.12
CA LEU A 690 -24.00 -6.10 -28.22
C LEU A 690 -22.54 -6.20 -27.72
N GLY A 691 -22.10 -5.31 -26.83
CA GLY A 691 -20.77 -5.39 -26.22
C GLY A 691 -20.56 -6.67 -25.42
N ILE A 692 -21.60 -7.14 -24.71
CA ILE A 692 -21.62 -8.43 -24.02
C ILE A 692 -21.55 -9.58 -25.01
N ALA A 693 -22.28 -9.51 -26.13
CA ALA A 693 -22.23 -10.52 -27.19
C ALA A 693 -20.83 -10.58 -27.85
N GLN A 694 -20.23 -9.44 -28.18
CA GLN A 694 -18.86 -9.35 -28.72
C GLN A 694 -17.82 -9.99 -27.78
N ALA A 695 -17.92 -9.74 -26.47
CA ALA A 695 -17.02 -10.33 -25.49
C ALA A 695 -17.19 -11.86 -25.36
N ARG A 696 -18.44 -12.37 -25.47
CA ARG A 696 -18.74 -13.81 -25.50
C ARG A 696 -18.32 -14.49 -26.80
N ASP A 697 -18.40 -13.79 -27.93
CA ASP A 697 -17.83 -14.23 -29.22
C ASP A 697 -16.32 -14.40 -29.11
N ALA A 698 -15.63 -13.43 -28.48
CA ALA A 698 -14.20 -13.52 -28.20
C ALA A 698 -13.90 -14.72 -27.28
N HIS A 699 -14.68 -14.93 -26.21
CA HIS A 699 -14.55 -16.12 -25.35
C HIS A 699 -14.67 -17.43 -26.13
N ALA A 700 -15.73 -17.57 -26.95
CA ALA A 700 -15.97 -18.77 -27.74
C ALA A 700 -14.88 -19.01 -28.80
N PHE A 701 -14.29 -17.94 -29.33
CA PHE A 701 -13.12 -18.03 -30.19
C PHE A 701 -11.86 -18.45 -29.42
N TRP A 702 -11.52 -17.79 -28.31
CA TRP A 702 -10.40 -18.18 -27.44
C TRP A 702 -10.49 -19.63 -26.98
N LEU A 703 -11.68 -20.11 -26.62
CA LEU A 703 -11.90 -21.50 -26.24
C LEU A 703 -11.52 -22.46 -27.39
N ARG A 704 -11.99 -22.20 -28.62
CA ARG A 704 -11.60 -22.99 -29.81
C ARG A 704 -10.11 -22.91 -30.11
N GLN A 705 -9.48 -21.74 -29.92
CA GLN A 705 -8.04 -21.59 -30.10
C GLN A 705 -7.23 -22.44 -29.11
N ILE A 706 -7.68 -22.52 -27.86
CA ILE A 706 -7.04 -23.37 -26.85
C ILE A 706 -7.31 -24.86 -27.12
N THR A 707 -8.55 -25.25 -27.43
CA THR A 707 -8.94 -26.67 -27.55
C THR A 707 -8.60 -27.29 -28.90
N GLU A 708 -8.89 -26.59 -30.01
CA GLU A 708 -8.71 -27.10 -31.38
C GLU A 708 -7.32 -26.76 -31.92
N GLN A 709 -6.89 -25.49 -31.78
CA GLN A 709 -5.58 -25.05 -32.27
C GLN A 709 -4.44 -25.32 -31.29
N GLN A 710 -4.72 -25.78 -30.07
CA GLN A 710 -3.71 -26.03 -29.03
C GLN A 710 -2.80 -24.79 -28.79
N MET A 711 -3.40 -23.60 -28.93
CA MET A 711 -2.72 -22.33 -28.79
C MET A 711 -2.31 -22.10 -27.34
N THR A 712 -1.07 -21.66 -27.11
CA THR A 712 -0.62 -21.34 -25.75
C THR A 712 -1.23 -20.04 -25.27
N THR A 713 -1.75 -20.05 -24.05
CA THR A 713 -2.46 -18.91 -23.46
C THR A 713 -1.51 -17.82 -22.93
N PRO A 714 -1.98 -16.57 -22.79
CA PRO A 714 -1.25 -15.52 -22.10
C PRO A 714 -0.86 -15.92 -20.68
N ALA A 715 0.37 -15.59 -20.29
CA ALA A 715 0.88 -15.81 -18.94
C ALA A 715 0.54 -14.66 -17.98
N SER A 716 0.26 -13.47 -18.51
CA SER A 716 -0.30 -12.35 -17.74
C SER A 716 -1.35 -11.59 -18.56
N PHE A 717 -2.32 -11.02 -17.83
CA PHE A 717 -3.44 -10.25 -18.37
C PHE A 717 -3.45 -8.87 -17.71
N TYR A 718 -3.57 -7.81 -18.50
CA TYR A 718 -3.61 -6.42 -18.04
C TYR A 718 -4.88 -5.75 -18.58
N VAL A 719 -5.55 -4.93 -17.77
CA VAL A 719 -6.85 -4.35 -18.13
C VAL A 719 -6.93 -2.88 -17.69
N SER A 720 -7.50 -2.03 -18.55
CA SER A 720 -7.92 -0.66 -18.23
C SER A 720 -8.92 -0.65 -17.06
N PRO A 721 -8.90 0.32 -16.14
CA PRO A 721 -9.77 0.34 -14.95
C PRO A 721 -11.25 0.63 -15.26
N LEU A 722 -11.58 1.01 -16.50
CA LEU A 722 -12.95 1.37 -16.88
C LEU A 722 -13.88 0.14 -16.97
N ASP A 723 -15.09 0.26 -16.44
CA ASP A 723 -16.11 -0.80 -16.24
C ASP A 723 -16.27 -1.70 -17.49
N ARG A 724 -16.37 -1.10 -18.68
CA ARG A 724 -16.45 -1.81 -19.97
C ARG A 724 -15.22 -2.66 -20.31
N ALA A 725 -14.02 -2.21 -19.98
CA ALA A 725 -12.79 -2.95 -20.27
C ALA A 725 -12.65 -4.15 -19.32
N ILE A 726 -12.91 -3.94 -18.03
CA ILE A 726 -12.99 -5.01 -17.02
C ILE A 726 -14.03 -6.05 -17.42
N HIS A 727 -15.27 -5.62 -17.70
CA HIS A 727 -16.36 -6.53 -18.06
C HIS A 727 -16.10 -7.27 -19.40
N THR A 728 -15.46 -6.62 -20.38
CA THR A 728 -15.06 -7.30 -21.64
C THR A 728 -14.04 -8.40 -21.35
N ALA A 729 -12.97 -8.07 -20.62
CA ALA A 729 -11.88 -9.00 -20.35
C ALA A 729 -12.37 -10.18 -19.49
N ASP A 730 -13.24 -9.90 -18.50
CA ASP A 730 -13.83 -10.93 -17.66
C ASP A 730 -14.72 -11.90 -18.45
N LEU A 731 -15.63 -11.38 -19.28
CA LEU A 731 -16.44 -12.20 -20.19
C LEU A 731 -15.58 -13.01 -21.19
N ALA A 732 -14.49 -12.41 -21.70
CA ALA A 732 -13.61 -13.06 -22.66
C ALA A 732 -12.80 -14.21 -22.03
N PHE A 733 -12.27 -14.06 -20.81
CA PHE A 733 -11.27 -14.99 -20.26
C PHE A 733 -11.72 -15.82 -19.04
N ARG A 734 -12.74 -15.41 -18.28
CA ARG A 734 -13.19 -16.16 -17.09
C ARG A 734 -13.74 -17.52 -17.50
N GLY A 735 -13.23 -18.58 -16.88
CA GLY A 735 -13.66 -19.97 -17.14
C GLY A 735 -12.99 -20.66 -18.32
N LEU A 736 -12.08 -20.00 -19.05
CA LEU A 736 -11.24 -20.68 -20.04
C LEU A 736 -10.23 -21.62 -19.38
N PRO A 737 -9.84 -22.73 -20.04
CA PRO A 737 -8.79 -23.64 -19.56
C PRO A 737 -7.40 -23.04 -19.81
N LEU A 738 -7.04 -21.99 -19.06
CA LEU A 738 -5.76 -21.30 -19.19
C LEU A 738 -4.60 -22.17 -18.65
N ALA A 739 -3.47 -22.17 -19.35
CA ALA A 739 -2.25 -22.86 -18.94
C ALA A 739 -1.10 -21.87 -18.70
N PRO A 740 -0.16 -22.15 -17.77
CA PRO A 740 1.00 -21.30 -17.57
C PRO A 740 1.98 -21.44 -18.74
N TRP A 741 2.57 -20.33 -19.20
CA TRP A 741 3.68 -20.39 -20.14
C TRP A 741 4.96 -20.82 -19.41
N GLY A 742 5.35 -22.07 -19.61
CA GLY A 742 6.67 -22.59 -19.23
C GLY A 742 7.52 -22.82 -20.47
N GLY A 743 8.83 -22.56 -20.36
CA GLY A 743 9.82 -22.96 -21.35
C GLY A 743 9.96 -24.48 -21.46
N ARG A 744 11.02 -24.98 -22.13
CA ARG A 744 11.22 -26.43 -22.37
C ARG A 744 11.19 -27.34 -21.13
N ALA A 745 11.29 -26.78 -19.92
CA ALA A 745 11.27 -27.51 -18.65
C ALA A 745 9.88 -27.65 -17.99
N GLN A 746 8.84 -26.92 -18.44
CA GLN A 746 7.57 -26.78 -17.70
C GLN A 746 6.29 -26.91 -18.55
N GLN A 747 6.38 -27.28 -19.83
CA GLN A 747 5.19 -27.56 -20.63
C GLN A 747 4.43 -28.78 -20.08
N HIS A 748 3.19 -28.56 -19.64
CA HIS A 748 2.16 -29.55 -19.26
C HIS A 748 2.37 -30.36 -17.96
N GLN A 749 2.66 -29.71 -16.83
CA GLN A 749 2.61 -30.41 -15.51
C GLN A 749 1.61 -29.82 -14.50
N ASP A 750 1.32 -28.52 -14.56
CA ASP A 750 0.35 -27.89 -13.67
C ASP A 750 -1.02 -27.71 -14.35
N GLY A 751 -2.10 -27.83 -13.56
CA GLY A 751 -3.48 -27.78 -14.03
C GLY A 751 -3.95 -26.40 -14.48
N PRO A 752 -5.25 -26.25 -14.85
CA PRO A 752 -5.79 -24.99 -15.34
C PRO A 752 -5.61 -23.85 -14.31
N VAL A 753 -5.01 -22.75 -14.75
CA VAL A 753 -4.69 -21.58 -13.94
C VAL A 753 -5.90 -20.63 -13.93
N PRO A 754 -6.30 -20.06 -12.77
CA PRO A 754 -7.39 -19.09 -12.74
C PRO A 754 -7.02 -17.80 -13.49
N TYR A 755 -7.96 -17.27 -14.26
CA TYR A 755 -7.87 -15.93 -14.84
C TYR A 755 -7.71 -14.89 -13.71
N ARG A 756 -6.58 -14.17 -13.72
CA ARG A 756 -6.22 -13.14 -12.74
C ARG A 756 -5.69 -11.90 -13.49
N PRO A 757 -6.58 -10.99 -13.92
CA PRO A 757 -6.17 -9.75 -14.56
C PRO A 757 -5.57 -8.78 -13.56
N LEU A 758 -4.51 -8.10 -13.97
CA LEU A 758 -3.96 -6.94 -13.27
C LEU A 758 -4.62 -5.69 -13.84
N VAL A 759 -5.56 -5.13 -13.09
CA VAL A 759 -6.11 -3.79 -13.40
C VAL A 759 -4.98 -2.78 -13.20
N LYS A 760 -4.80 -1.89 -14.19
CA LYS A 760 -3.75 -0.87 -14.17
C LYS A 760 -4.36 0.49 -14.44
N GLU A 761 -4.44 1.30 -13.39
CA GLU A 761 -4.60 2.74 -13.56
C GLU A 761 -3.50 3.29 -14.46
N LEU A 762 -3.85 4.31 -15.25
CA LEU A 762 -2.97 4.89 -16.26
C LEU A 762 -2.27 3.81 -17.11
N LEU A 763 -3.03 2.97 -17.83
CA LEU A 763 -2.49 2.10 -18.89
C LEU A 763 -2.09 2.94 -20.13
N ARG A 764 -1.25 3.94 -19.89
CA ARG A 764 -0.29 4.62 -20.74
C ARG A 764 1.05 4.56 -19.99
N GLU A 765 1.89 3.60 -20.39
CA GLU A 765 3.28 3.34 -19.94
C GLU A 765 3.55 2.76 -18.53
N GLY A 766 4.37 1.70 -18.49
CA GLY A 766 4.89 1.07 -17.26
C GLY A 766 5.19 -0.43 -17.43
N ASN A 767 6.43 -0.78 -17.84
CA ASN A 767 6.83 -2.18 -18.11
C ASN A 767 7.63 -2.81 -16.95
N GLY A 768 7.23 -4.02 -16.53
CA GLY A 768 7.96 -4.90 -15.61
C GLY A 768 7.93 -6.36 -16.09
N LEU A 769 8.97 -7.15 -15.79
CA LEU A 769 9.30 -8.37 -16.53
C LEU A 769 9.00 -9.65 -15.73
N HIS A 770 8.36 -10.65 -16.37
CA HIS A 770 8.78 -12.07 -16.38
C HIS A 770 7.91 -12.99 -17.27
N THR A 771 7.18 -12.45 -18.27
CA THR A 771 6.25 -13.22 -19.12
C THR A 771 6.57 -13.12 -20.62
N THR A 772 6.41 -14.25 -21.33
CA THR A 772 6.67 -14.39 -22.77
C THR A 772 5.43 -14.13 -23.63
N VAL A 773 4.23 -14.35 -23.08
CA VAL A 773 2.94 -14.06 -23.72
C VAL A 773 2.09 -13.21 -22.77
N ILE A 774 1.57 -12.09 -23.28
CA ILE A 774 0.86 -11.06 -22.51
C ILE A 774 -0.45 -10.71 -23.21
N SER A 775 -1.53 -10.48 -22.49
CA SER A 775 -2.75 -9.87 -23.04
C SER A 775 -3.07 -8.53 -22.38
N PHE A 776 -3.54 -7.58 -23.18
CA PHE A 776 -4.05 -6.28 -22.76
C PHE A 776 -5.51 -6.12 -23.20
N THR A 777 -6.39 -5.57 -22.36
CA THR A 777 -7.72 -5.09 -22.79
C THR A 777 -7.85 -3.60 -22.51
N ALA A 778 -8.01 -2.79 -23.56
CA ALA A 778 -7.87 -1.33 -23.51
C ALA A 778 -8.78 -0.59 -24.53
N HIS A 779 -8.55 0.71 -24.69
CA HIS A 779 -9.25 1.60 -25.64
C HIS A 779 -8.44 1.77 -26.92
N SER A 780 -9.10 2.15 -28.03
CA SER A 780 -8.46 2.29 -29.35
C SER A 780 -7.24 3.22 -29.35
N GLY A 781 -7.32 4.37 -28.67
CA GLY A 781 -6.17 5.29 -28.54
C GLY A 781 -4.98 4.71 -27.75
N THR A 782 -5.24 3.93 -26.70
CA THR A 782 -4.19 3.21 -25.95
C THR A 782 -3.53 2.14 -26.83
N ILE A 783 -4.33 1.38 -27.58
CA ILE A 783 -3.81 0.34 -28.47
C ILE A 783 -2.99 0.97 -29.60
N ALA A 784 -3.45 2.08 -30.19
CA ALA A 784 -2.70 2.83 -31.20
C ALA A 784 -1.34 3.29 -30.67
N ALA A 785 -1.29 3.87 -29.45
CA ALA A 785 -0.03 4.28 -28.82
C ALA A 785 0.91 3.09 -28.55
N ILE A 786 0.39 1.93 -28.13
CA ILE A 786 1.20 0.71 -27.96
C ILE A 786 1.77 0.25 -29.30
N LEU A 787 0.97 0.22 -30.37
CA LEU A 787 1.41 -0.14 -31.72
C LEU A 787 2.52 0.82 -32.21
N GLU A 788 2.36 2.11 -32.00
CA GLU A 788 3.35 3.14 -32.36
C GLU A 788 4.67 2.99 -31.58
N VAL A 789 4.61 2.77 -30.26
CA VAL A 789 5.80 2.55 -29.41
C VAL A 789 6.59 1.31 -29.80
N VAL A 790 5.92 0.25 -30.29
CA VAL A 790 6.60 -0.94 -30.83
C VAL A 790 6.94 -0.81 -32.33
N ALA A 791 6.76 0.36 -32.95
CA ALA A 791 6.97 0.60 -34.39
C ALA A 791 6.16 -0.32 -35.32
N HIS A 792 4.98 -0.78 -34.88
CA HIS A 792 3.99 -1.43 -35.74
C HIS A 792 3.17 -0.36 -36.49
N ARG A 793 2.63 -0.70 -37.67
CA ARG A 793 1.76 0.20 -38.43
C ARG A 793 0.47 0.52 -37.66
N LYS A 794 -0.18 1.65 -37.96
CA LYS A 794 -1.52 1.94 -37.42
C LYS A 794 -2.52 0.89 -37.90
N PHE A 795 -3.10 0.14 -36.97
CA PHE A 795 -4.13 -0.87 -37.23
C PHE A 795 -5.32 -0.61 -36.27
N PRO A 796 -6.37 0.10 -36.71
CA PRO A 796 -7.57 0.30 -35.90
C PRO A 796 -8.28 -1.05 -35.66
N LEU A 797 -8.87 -1.21 -34.47
CA LEU A 797 -9.65 -2.40 -34.10
C LEU A 797 -11.09 -2.00 -33.86
N GLN A 798 -12.03 -2.72 -34.46
CA GLN A 798 -13.45 -2.68 -34.06
C GLN A 798 -13.66 -3.04 -32.58
N THR A 799 -14.81 -2.68 -32.01
CA THR A 799 -15.17 -3.05 -30.62
C THR A 799 -15.18 -4.58 -30.44
N GLY A 800 -14.56 -5.07 -29.38
CA GLY A 800 -14.31 -6.50 -29.15
C GLY A 800 -13.23 -7.15 -30.05
N GLY A 801 -12.56 -6.37 -30.92
CA GLY A 801 -11.47 -6.85 -31.77
C GLY A 801 -10.16 -7.10 -31.01
N VAL A 802 -9.35 -8.06 -31.46
CA VAL A 802 -8.05 -8.43 -30.86
C VAL A 802 -6.96 -8.54 -31.93
N ILE A 803 -5.78 -7.96 -31.67
CA ILE A 803 -4.57 -8.09 -32.50
C ILE A 803 -3.42 -8.75 -31.71
N PRO A 804 -2.82 -9.84 -32.21
CA PRO A 804 -1.53 -10.31 -31.74
C PRO A 804 -0.39 -9.50 -32.35
N VAL A 805 0.67 -9.23 -31.57
CA VAL A 805 1.89 -8.56 -32.03
C VAL A 805 3.11 -9.27 -31.43
N LEU A 806 4.02 -9.76 -32.27
CA LEU A 806 5.31 -10.27 -31.83
C LEU A 806 6.28 -9.09 -31.65
N VAL A 807 6.81 -8.90 -30.44
CA VAL A 807 7.72 -7.80 -30.09
C VAL A 807 9.09 -8.34 -29.72
N ARG A 808 10.11 -7.87 -30.43
CA ARG A 808 11.52 -8.02 -30.11
C ARG A 808 11.93 -6.89 -29.15
N VAL A 809 12.45 -7.28 -28.00
CA VAL A 809 12.89 -6.40 -26.91
C VAL A 809 14.41 -6.51 -26.81
N ASP A 810 15.10 -5.45 -27.22
CA ASP A 810 16.56 -5.34 -27.12
C ASP A 810 16.96 -4.52 -25.89
N ARG A 811 17.95 -5.00 -25.14
CA ARG A 811 18.70 -4.23 -24.16
C ARG A 811 19.83 -3.50 -24.88
N VAL A 812 19.73 -2.19 -24.97
CA VAL A 812 20.68 -1.31 -25.69
C VAL A 812 21.48 -0.50 -24.67
N SER A 813 22.81 -0.59 -24.70
CA SER A 813 23.69 0.26 -23.88
C SER A 813 23.69 1.71 -24.38
N GLY A 814 23.79 2.66 -23.46
CA GLY A 814 23.65 4.10 -23.65
C GLY A 814 22.36 4.66 -23.05
N LYS A 815 22.30 6.00 -22.93
CA LYS A 815 21.13 6.73 -22.45
C LYS A 815 19.90 6.50 -23.35
N ARG A 816 18.71 6.30 -22.76
CA ARG A 816 17.44 6.28 -23.50
C ARG A 816 17.30 7.60 -24.30
N PRO A 817 17.02 7.56 -25.61
CA PRO A 817 16.71 8.76 -26.38
C PRO A 817 15.57 9.54 -25.73
N ALA A 818 15.64 10.88 -25.79
CA ALA A 818 14.56 11.72 -25.29
C ALA A 818 13.27 11.44 -26.09
N VAL A 819 12.26 10.89 -25.43
CA VAL A 819 10.94 10.69 -26.02
C VAL A 819 10.22 12.03 -25.98
N ALA A 820 9.95 12.61 -27.14
CA ALA A 820 8.97 13.68 -27.24
C ALA A 820 7.59 13.03 -27.11
N VAL A 821 6.89 13.31 -26.02
CA VAL A 821 5.44 13.07 -25.95
C VAL A 821 4.81 14.19 -26.76
N ASP A 822 4.19 13.86 -27.89
CA ASP A 822 3.44 14.85 -28.66
C ASP A 822 2.38 15.49 -27.75
N PRO A 823 2.18 16.82 -27.81
CA PRO A 823 1.17 17.48 -27.02
C PRO A 823 -0.19 16.86 -27.32
N TRP A 824 -1.05 16.75 -26.31
CA TRP A 824 -2.41 16.26 -26.52
C TRP A 824 -3.07 17.07 -27.64
N GLU A 825 -3.78 16.42 -28.56
CA GLU A 825 -4.56 17.15 -29.56
C GLU A 825 -5.52 18.08 -28.81
N PRO A 826 -5.41 19.41 -28.97
CA PRO A 826 -6.25 20.33 -28.21
C PRO A 826 -7.70 20.09 -28.59
N LYS A 827 -8.61 20.22 -27.61
CA LYS A 827 -10.05 20.16 -27.83
C LYS A 827 -10.40 21.01 -29.07
N PRO A 828 -11.23 20.52 -30.01
CA PRO A 828 -11.66 21.30 -31.16
C PRO A 828 -12.15 22.69 -30.74
N ASP A 829 -11.93 23.71 -31.58
CA ASP A 829 -12.44 25.05 -31.31
C ASP A 829 -13.97 25.08 -31.47
N CYS A 830 -14.67 24.79 -30.37
CA CYS A 830 -16.13 24.74 -30.30
C CYS A 830 -16.79 26.13 -30.24
N ALA A 831 -16.05 27.22 -30.45
CA ALA A 831 -16.58 28.58 -30.35
C ALA A 831 -17.55 28.91 -31.50
N GLY A 832 -18.85 29.00 -31.17
CA GLY A 832 -19.88 29.53 -32.08
C GLY A 832 -20.78 28.50 -32.76
N GLN A 833 -20.69 27.21 -32.40
CA GLN A 833 -21.66 26.20 -32.84
C GLN A 833 -22.84 26.08 -31.86
N ASP A 834 -24.03 25.74 -32.38
CA ASP A 834 -25.20 25.37 -31.56
C ASP A 834 -25.04 23.94 -31.03
N ILE A 835 -24.19 23.81 -30.02
CA ILE A 835 -23.76 22.52 -29.44
C ILE A 835 -24.87 21.74 -28.73
N HIS A 836 -26.04 22.35 -28.50
CA HIS A 836 -27.13 21.74 -27.72
C HIS A 836 -28.09 20.88 -28.55
N HIS A 837 -28.11 21.02 -29.88
CA HIS A 837 -29.17 20.44 -30.71
C HIS A 837 -28.68 19.72 -31.97
N ARG A 838 -28.07 18.55 -31.79
CA ARG A 838 -28.19 17.46 -32.77
C ARG A 838 -29.17 16.41 -32.27
N THR A 839 -30.46 16.64 -32.49
CA THR A 839 -31.50 15.63 -32.34
C THR A 839 -31.63 14.87 -33.65
N ARG A 840 -31.43 13.54 -33.62
CA ARG A 840 -31.94 12.65 -34.70
C ARG A 840 -33.47 12.64 -34.63
N ASP A 841 -34.14 12.32 -35.73
CA ASP A 841 -35.62 12.20 -35.78
C ASP A 841 -36.17 11.02 -34.94
N ILE A 842 -35.28 10.16 -34.45
CA ILE A 842 -35.53 8.98 -33.61
C ILE A 842 -34.88 9.18 -32.24
N GLY A 843 -35.49 8.61 -31.18
CA GLY A 843 -34.94 8.68 -29.83
C GLY A 843 -33.69 7.82 -29.63
N PHE A 844 -32.93 8.08 -28.56
CA PHE A 844 -31.71 7.33 -28.21
C PHE A 844 -31.99 5.81 -28.07
N ASP A 845 -33.09 5.45 -27.40
CA ASP A 845 -33.53 4.05 -27.21
C ASP A 845 -33.98 3.36 -28.50
N GLU A 846 -34.39 4.14 -29.50
CA GLU A 846 -34.77 3.63 -30.83
C GLU A 846 -33.52 3.46 -31.70
N PHE A 847 -32.60 4.41 -31.66
CA PHE A 847 -31.30 4.31 -32.34
C PHE A 847 -30.47 3.11 -31.87
N MET A 848 -30.49 2.78 -30.58
CA MET A 848 -29.83 1.58 -30.02
C MET A 848 -30.28 0.25 -30.66
N ARG A 849 -31.41 0.24 -31.37
CA ARG A 849 -31.93 -0.95 -32.07
C ARG A 849 -31.60 -0.96 -33.57
N LEU A 850 -30.94 0.08 -34.09
CA LEU A 850 -30.56 0.18 -35.49
C LEU A 850 -29.12 -0.33 -35.72
N PRO A 851 -28.84 -0.94 -36.89
CA PRO A 851 -27.48 -1.32 -37.29
C PRO A 851 -26.49 -0.15 -37.33
N GLU A 852 -26.97 1.09 -37.52
CA GLU A 852 -26.11 2.28 -37.48
C GLU A 852 -25.44 2.50 -36.11
N SER A 853 -26.01 1.99 -35.02
CA SER A 853 -25.41 2.08 -33.69
C SER A 853 -24.16 1.19 -33.54
N THR A 854 -23.92 0.24 -34.45
CA THR A 854 -22.87 -0.78 -34.33
C THR A 854 -21.60 -0.47 -35.10
N ASN A 855 -21.64 0.47 -36.05
CA ASN A 855 -20.56 0.71 -37.01
C ASN A 855 -19.70 1.93 -36.66
N HIS A 856 -18.83 1.78 -35.66
CA HIS A 856 -17.67 2.67 -35.46
C HIS A 856 -16.40 1.83 -35.23
N VAL A 857 -15.51 1.84 -36.23
CA VAL A 857 -14.15 1.29 -36.21
C VAL A 857 -13.20 2.32 -35.64
#